data_AF-A0A964AQS3-F1
#
_entry.id   AF-A0A964AQS3-F1
#
_cell.length_a   1.000
_cell.length_b   1.000
_cell.length_c   1.000
_cell.angle_alpha   90.00
_cell.angle_beta   90.00
_cell.angle_gamma   90.00
#
_symmetry.space_group_name_H-M   'P 1'
#
loop_
_entity.id
_entity.type
_entity.pdbx_description
1 polymer ?
#
loop_
_entity_poly.entity_id
_entity_poly.type
_entity_poly.pdbx_seq_one_letter_code
_entity_poly.pdbx_strand_id
1 'polypeptide(L)'
;MRPISFALLALGALVGCTKSDRAEPPVPELPDTAFPDSGLDDDTGGADDTGAADDTGAADDTGGADDTGPTDQDGDGYPADEDCDDTNAAVNPGATEDCGTAWDDDCDGNANDEGAIGCSDFYADVDGDGWGGDSACQCYPSSNYPSEEGGDCDDADATIHPDADEHCDGIDEDCDGQIDEDPVDALTWYTDADGDGYGDPNAPVRSCTGQPSGTTDDDTDCDDTDPTVYPGSNATEIPNDGVDQDCDGADLCTDLDCDGLADLVFVGHRDASAFSVNSSLFFGASSYADSGRVDLPTLGAIHVVARDLDADGYIDLVFANHYDDSSFETSSYVYWGSSAGFSTSNRTSLPTVGASWVVAEDLDADGYVDLAFANHHDDWTYEVDSVVYWGSSSGYSASNRTDLPAIGPWEVSAHDLDGDGYLELIYSNTGDDYSYEVNSYIYWGSASGYSTSDRTELPTEGSFAHAVEDLDGDGLPEVVFANYTDDAADFALDSYVYWNQGGSFSVSARTDLPTTGAYFVRAADLDADSYPELLFANYYSGTSFSVQSAVYWGSATGFSVQNRDLLSTKGAFEPATADLDGDGYQDIVWPQAHDDNRNYAVDSAIFWGGASGFSDSNRTDLGTSGAHGVAVWDLDHDDYAEVIFAEYYDGSYANRSGLFWGSAQGWSDNDRDELGTTGAYITPLVVGE
;
A
#
# COMPACT_ATOMS: atom_id res chain seq x y z
N MET A 1 14.12 -7.58 5.32
CA MET A 1 12.65 -7.52 5.29
C MET A 1 12.20 -7.95 6.66
N ARG A 2 11.96 -6.95 7.51
CA ARG A 2 11.41 -7.07 8.86
C ARG A 2 10.07 -6.35 8.76
N PRO A 3 8.93 -6.99 8.97
CA PRO A 3 7.70 -6.25 9.20
C PRO A 3 7.83 -5.61 10.59
N ILE A 4 7.53 -4.33 10.68
CA ILE A 4 7.41 -3.60 11.94
C ILE A 4 5.99 -3.92 12.41
N SER A 5 5.86 -4.75 13.44
CA SER A 5 4.59 -4.89 14.17
C SER A 5 4.21 -3.51 14.70
N PHE A 6 3.05 -3.00 14.28
CA PHE A 6 2.35 -1.95 14.98
C PHE A 6 1.87 -2.52 16.32
N ALA A 7 2.75 -2.50 17.32
CA ALA A 7 2.31 -2.42 18.69
C ALA A 7 1.81 -0.99 18.90
N LEU A 8 0.52 -0.84 19.18
CA LEU A 8 -0.11 0.42 19.56
C LEU A 8 0.48 0.89 20.90
N LEU A 9 1.69 1.47 20.85
CA LEU A 9 2.25 2.28 21.91
C LEU A 9 1.70 3.69 21.73
N ALA A 10 0.59 3.98 22.42
CA ALA A 10 0.16 5.36 22.66
C ALA A 10 1.23 6.07 23.52
N LEU A 11 2.29 6.57 22.86
CA LEU A 11 3.28 7.45 23.47
C LEU A 11 2.89 8.89 23.13
N GLY A 12 1.99 9.47 23.92
CA GLY A 12 1.77 10.91 23.95
C GLY A 12 3.03 11.62 24.44
N ALA A 13 3.86 12.10 23.51
CA ALA A 13 5.00 12.96 23.82
C ALA A 13 4.98 14.22 22.93
N LEU A 14 4.35 15.28 23.43
CA LEU A 14 4.44 16.64 22.90
C LEU A 14 5.90 17.08 22.74
N VAL A 15 6.33 17.33 21.50
CA VAL A 15 7.51 18.18 21.21
C VAL A 15 7.11 19.28 20.23
N GLY A 16 6.92 20.48 20.77
CA GLY A 16 6.67 21.69 19.99
C GLY A 16 7.86 22.07 19.11
N CYS A 17 7.65 22.12 17.79
CA CYS A 17 8.59 22.70 16.84
C CYS A 17 8.50 24.23 16.83
N THR A 18 9.62 24.90 17.13
CA THR A 18 9.81 26.34 16.89
C THR A 18 10.63 26.57 15.63
N LYS A 19 10.11 27.43 14.76
CA LYS A 19 10.66 27.88 13.47
C LYS A 19 11.79 28.90 13.70
N SER A 20 13.00 28.71 13.15
CA SER A 20 13.93 29.83 12.87
C SER A 20 15.07 29.49 11.88
N ASP A 21 15.01 30.19 10.75
CA ASP A 21 16.08 30.80 9.94
C ASP A 21 17.13 30.01 9.13
N ARG A 22 17.06 30.29 7.82
CA ARG A 22 18.01 30.07 6.72
C ARG A 22 19.42 30.58 7.01
N ALA A 23 20.42 29.86 6.48
CA ALA A 23 21.73 30.41 6.14
C ALA A 23 22.23 29.83 4.80
N GLU A 24 22.45 30.71 3.81
CA GLU A 24 23.12 30.40 2.53
C GLU A 24 24.66 30.33 2.68
N PRO A 25 25.38 29.54 1.88
CA PRO A 25 26.84 29.61 1.74
C PRO A 25 27.30 30.43 0.51
N PRO A 26 28.57 30.89 0.46
CA PRO A 26 29.02 31.96 -0.42
C PRO A 26 29.58 31.51 -1.78
N VAL A 27 29.47 32.41 -2.76
CA VAL A 27 30.03 32.39 -4.12
C VAL A 27 31.54 32.73 -4.13
N PRO A 28 32.34 32.20 -5.08
CA PRO A 28 33.55 32.87 -5.56
C PRO A 28 33.51 33.22 -7.07
N GLU A 29 34.04 34.40 -7.38
CA GLU A 29 34.21 35.03 -8.70
C GLU A 29 35.39 34.45 -9.54
N LEU A 30 35.15 34.27 -10.86
CA LEU A 30 35.88 34.77 -12.08
C LEU A 30 37.42 34.55 -12.26
N PRO A 31 38.00 34.47 -13.50
CA PRO A 31 37.68 35.39 -14.61
C PRO A 31 37.83 34.98 -16.11
N ASP A 32 37.14 35.79 -16.92
CA ASP A 32 37.43 36.33 -18.27
C ASP A 32 38.38 35.61 -19.23
N THR A 33 37.93 35.41 -20.48
CA THR A 33 38.42 36.18 -21.65
C THR A 33 37.48 36.05 -22.86
N ALA A 34 37.58 37.04 -23.75
CA ALA A 34 36.57 37.48 -24.69
C ALA A 34 36.72 36.96 -26.14
N PHE A 35 35.56 36.89 -26.82
CA PHE A 35 35.22 36.89 -28.26
C PHE A 35 35.97 37.93 -29.16
N PRO A 36 35.74 38.00 -30.51
CA PRO A 36 35.50 36.96 -31.54
C PRO A 36 36.16 37.26 -32.94
N ASP A 37 35.87 36.35 -33.88
CA ASP A 37 35.50 36.55 -35.31
C ASP A 37 36.54 36.76 -36.44
N SER A 38 36.21 36.04 -37.54
CA SER A 38 36.37 36.31 -38.97
C SER A 38 37.60 35.79 -39.74
N GLY A 39 37.32 34.87 -40.65
CA GLY A 39 37.44 35.18 -42.10
C GLY A 39 38.59 34.55 -42.89
N LEU A 40 38.24 33.47 -43.60
CA LEU A 40 38.42 33.23 -45.05
C LEU A 40 39.80 33.16 -45.72
N ASP A 41 39.85 32.16 -46.61
CA ASP A 41 40.45 32.06 -47.94
C ASP A 41 41.77 31.29 -48.17
N ASP A 42 41.61 30.37 -49.14
CA ASP A 42 42.52 29.93 -50.20
C ASP A 42 43.58 28.86 -49.86
N ASP A 43 43.43 27.68 -50.47
CA ASP A 43 44.44 27.22 -51.42
C ASP A 43 43.97 25.98 -52.23
N THR A 44 43.91 26.20 -53.53
CA THR A 44 43.66 25.25 -54.62
C THR A 44 44.84 24.31 -54.91
N GLY A 45 44.52 23.09 -55.38
CA GLY A 45 45.33 22.26 -56.32
C GLY A 45 46.50 21.47 -55.70
N GLY A 46 46.66 20.17 -55.88
CA GLY A 46 46.26 19.29 -56.99
C GLY A 46 47.49 18.88 -57.83
N ALA A 47 48.05 17.68 -57.51
CA ALA A 47 48.60 16.63 -58.40
C ALA A 47 49.64 17.00 -59.50
N ASP A 48 50.54 16.15 -60.03
CA ASP A 48 51.08 14.81 -59.80
C ASP A 48 52.37 14.73 -60.66
N ASP A 49 53.22 13.76 -60.35
CA ASP A 49 54.40 13.30 -61.08
C ASP A 49 54.02 12.45 -62.30
N THR A 50 54.84 12.52 -63.36
CA THR A 50 55.44 11.40 -64.11
C THR A 50 55.63 11.66 -65.62
N GLY A 51 56.88 11.43 -66.09
CA GLY A 51 57.10 10.40 -67.12
C GLY A 51 57.13 10.72 -68.63
N ALA A 52 58.21 11.36 -69.09
CA ALA A 52 59.11 10.92 -70.20
C ALA A 52 58.72 10.87 -71.72
N ALA A 53 59.67 11.42 -72.51
CA ALA A 53 60.18 10.99 -73.86
C ALA A 53 59.30 11.25 -75.11
N ASP A 54 59.78 11.55 -76.33
CA ASP A 54 61.09 11.89 -76.93
C ASP A 54 60.86 12.35 -78.40
N ASP A 55 61.77 13.19 -78.88
CA ASP A 55 62.28 13.51 -80.23
C ASP A 55 61.49 13.78 -81.53
N THR A 56 62.05 14.77 -82.25
CA THR A 56 62.09 15.06 -83.71
C THR A 56 60.77 15.36 -84.46
N GLY A 57 60.66 16.27 -85.44
CA GLY A 57 61.63 17.03 -86.22
C GLY A 57 61.22 17.07 -87.71
N ALA A 58 61.04 18.28 -88.26
CA ALA A 58 61.24 18.69 -89.67
C ALA A 58 60.15 18.47 -90.77
N ALA A 59 59.61 19.62 -91.23
CA ALA A 59 59.76 20.23 -92.58
C ALA A 59 58.90 19.82 -93.82
N ASP A 60 58.41 20.89 -94.48
CA ASP A 60 58.40 21.22 -95.93
C ASP A 60 57.26 20.80 -96.90
N ASP A 61 56.47 21.82 -97.27
CA ASP A 61 56.13 22.33 -98.62
C ASP A 61 55.38 21.51 -99.72
N THR A 62 54.56 22.29 -100.42
CA THR A 62 54.02 22.21 -101.79
C THR A 62 52.65 21.56 -102.04
N GLY A 63 51.78 22.35 -102.67
CA GLY A 63 50.38 22.03 -102.96
C GLY A 63 50.11 21.18 -104.21
N GLY A 64 48.82 20.85 -104.40
CA GLY A 64 48.17 20.81 -105.71
C GLY A 64 47.60 19.46 -106.18
N ALA A 65 46.31 19.27 -105.92
CA ALA A 65 45.27 18.60 -106.73
C ALA A 65 45.50 17.18 -107.27
N ASP A 66 44.71 16.21 -106.80
CA ASP A 66 43.61 15.62 -107.59
C ASP A 66 42.66 14.88 -106.64
N ASP A 67 41.38 15.10 -106.89
CA ASP A 67 40.20 14.81 -106.09
C ASP A 67 39.66 13.42 -106.43
N THR A 68 39.65 12.53 -105.44
CA THR A 68 38.56 11.56 -105.20
C THR A 68 38.59 11.17 -103.71
N GLY A 69 38.53 12.18 -102.85
CA GLY A 69 38.32 11.95 -101.42
C GLY A 69 36.88 11.49 -101.18
N PRO A 70 36.62 10.77 -100.07
CA PRO A 70 35.26 10.45 -99.65
C PRO A 70 34.43 11.74 -99.57
N THR A 71 33.25 11.70 -100.19
CA THR A 71 32.32 12.84 -100.23
C THR A 71 31.70 13.00 -98.85
N ASP A 72 31.88 14.16 -98.25
CA ASP A 72 31.07 14.71 -97.16
C ASP A 72 29.71 15.14 -97.74
N GLN A 73 28.66 14.36 -97.44
CA GLN A 73 27.35 14.50 -98.10
C GLN A 73 26.40 15.50 -97.42
N ASP A 74 26.55 15.72 -96.11
CA ASP A 74 25.70 16.62 -95.33
C ASP A 74 26.38 17.97 -94.99
N GLY A 75 27.68 18.07 -95.20
CA GLY A 75 28.47 19.30 -95.16
C GLY A 75 28.93 19.71 -93.78
N ASP A 76 29.04 18.80 -92.82
CA ASP A 76 29.49 19.09 -91.46
C ASP A 76 31.03 19.16 -91.30
N GLY A 77 31.76 18.74 -92.34
CA GLY A 77 33.21 18.77 -92.40
C GLY A 77 33.89 17.43 -92.16
N TYR A 78 33.13 16.36 -91.91
CA TYR A 78 33.62 14.99 -91.79
C TYR A 78 33.23 14.18 -93.04
N PRO A 79 34.19 13.52 -93.72
CA PRO A 79 33.88 12.71 -94.89
C PRO A 79 33.39 11.30 -94.52
N ALA A 80 32.68 10.65 -95.44
CA ALA A 80 32.04 9.33 -95.27
C ALA A 80 32.88 8.16 -94.71
N ASP A 81 34.21 8.26 -94.62
CA ASP A 81 35.07 7.26 -93.98
C ASP A 81 35.42 7.55 -92.51
N GLU A 82 35.10 8.75 -92.03
CA GLU A 82 35.24 9.21 -90.65
C GLU A 82 33.86 9.45 -90.00
N ASP A 83 32.81 9.68 -90.78
CA ASP A 83 31.43 9.88 -90.34
C ASP A 83 30.59 8.59 -90.44
N CYS A 84 30.00 8.17 -89.32
CA CYS A 84 29.17 6.98 -89.20
C CYS A 84 27.75 7.14 -89.79
N ASP A 85 27.28 8.36 -90.02
CA ASP A 85 26.11 8.69 -90.85
C ASP A 85 26.34 9.99 -91.65
N ASP A 86 27.12 9.86 -92.74
CA ASP A 86 27.42 10.87 -93.78
C ASP A 86 26.18 11.52 -94.45
N THR A 87 24.97 11.25 -93.97
CA THR A 87 23.74 11.91 -94.41
C THR A 87 23.09 12.79 -93.35
N ASN A 88 23.67 12.86 -92.15
CA ASN A 88 23.17 13.58 -90.99
C ASN A 88 24.27 14.42 -90.31
N ALA A 89 24.32 15.71 -90.62
CA ALA A 89 25.31 16.67 -90.10
C ALA A 89 25.35 16.86 -88.56
N ALA A 90 24.49 16.15 -87.81
CA ALA A 90 24.52 16.09 -86.36
C ALA A 90 25.30 14.87 -85.81
N VAL A 91 25.64 13.92 -86.67
CA VAL A 91 26.35 12.68 -86.38
C VAL A 91 27.73 12.79 -87.00
N ASN A 92 28.78 12.94 -86.20
CA ASN A 92 30.18 13.01 -86.66
C ASN A 92 31.16 12.94 -85.48
N PRO A 93 32.45 12.61 -85.70
CA PRO A 93 33.49 12.54 -84.66
C PRO A 93 33.74 13.77 -83.78
N GLY A 94 33.10 14.92 -84.06
CA GLY A 94 33.17 16.12 -83.24
C GLY A 94 31.85 16.53 -82.59
N ALA A 95 30.79 15.74 -82.78
CA ALA A 95 29.50 15.93 -82.13
C ALA A 95 29.62 15.60 -80.63
N THR A 96 28.64 16.06 -79.86
CA THR A 96 28.45 15.63 -78.47
C THR A 96 27.23 14.75 -78.48
N GLU A 97 27.33 13.56 -77.89
CA GLU A 97 26.21 12.63 -77.69
C GLU A 97 24.96 13.34 -77.13
N ASP A 98 23.77 12.94 -77.59
CA ASP A 98 22.47 13.47 -77.14
C ASP A 98 21.58 12.30 -76.69
N CYS A 99 21.21 12.23 -75.42
CA CYS A 99 20.39 11.13 -74.90
C CYS A 99 18.97 11.06 -75.53
N GLY A 100 18.55 12.08 -76.28
CA GLY A 100 17.31 12.11 -77.04
C GLY A 100 17.33 11.35 -78.37
N THR A 101 18.51 10.93 -78.85
CA THR A 101 18.72 10.15 -80.07
C THR A 101 18.99 8.69 -79.73
N ALA A 102 19.00 7.81 -80.73
CA ALA A 102 19.24 6.37 -80.54
C ALA A 102 20.39 5.87 -81.42
N TRP A 103 21.19 6.80 -81.93
CA TRP A 103 22.33 6.59 -82.81
C TRP A 103 23.57 7.16 -82.13
N ASP A 104 24.73 6.61 -82.48
CA ASP A 104 26.07 7.04 -82.03
C ASP A 104 26.38 8.37 -82.73
N ASP A 105 26.18 9.50 -82.03
CA ASP A 105 26.30 10.84 -82.59
C ASP A 105 27.77 11.24 -82.78
N ASP A 106 28.71 10.74 -81.96
CA ASP A 106 30.13 11.06 -82.08
C ASP A 106 30.99 9.99 -82.78
N CYS A 107 30.34 8.93 -83.27
CA CYS A 107 30.93 7.86 -84.06
C CYS A 107 32.08 7.11 -83.36
N ASP A 108 32.13 7.11 -82.02
CA ASP A 108 33.17 6.42 -81.26
C ASP A 108 32.91 4.91 -81.05
N GLY A 109 31.72 4.45 -81.47
CA GLY A 109 31.25 3.09 -81.36
C GLY A 109 30.35 2.83 -80.15
N ASN A 110 29.97 3.86 -79.41
CA ASN A 110 29.08 3.81 -78.27
C ASN A 110 28.05 4.96 -78.36
N ALA A 111 26.80 4.72 -77.98
CA ALA A 111 25.74 5.75 -78.01
C ALA A 111 25.39 6.24 -76.58
N ASN A 112 26.33 6.12 -75.64
CA ASN A 112 26.10 6.26 -74.20
C ASN A 112 27.29 6.95 -73.51
N ASP A 113 27.78 8.05 -74.06
CA ASP A 113 28.95 8.72 -73.48
C ASP A 113 28.66 9.45 -72.17
N GLU A 114 29.72 9.49 -71.35
CA GLU A 114 29.77 10.33 -70.17
C GLU A 114 29.70 11.81 -70.58
N GLY A 115 28.69 12.53 -70.08
CA GLY A 115 28.51 13.95 -70.35
C GLY A 115 27.69 14.30 -71.60
N ALA A 116 26.92 13.34 -72.12
CA ALA A 116 25.97 13.57 -73.21
C ALA A 116 24.96 14.71 -72.91
N ILE A 117 24.52 15.42 -73.93
CA ILE A 117 23.49 16.45 -73.80
C ILE A 117 22.18 15.79 -73.33
N GLY A 118 21.67 16.25 -72.18
CA GLY A 118 20.44 15.72 -71.60
C GLY A 118 20.61 14.44 -70.77
N CYS A 119 21.85 14.07 -70.41
CA CYS A 119 22.11 12.97 -69.48
C CYS A 119 21.55 13.24 -68.08
N SER A 120 21.34 12.16 -67.33
CA SER A 120 21.03 12.18 -65.90
C SER A 120 22.20 11.56 -65.12
N ASP A 121 22.36 11.94 -63.87
CA ASP A 121 23.38 11.36 -63.02
C ASP A 121 22.96 9.93 -62.63
N PHE A 122 23.85 8.97 -62.90
CA PHE A 122 23.78 7.61 -62.39
C PHE A 122 24.97 7.38 -61.47
N TYR A 123 24.79 6.52 -60.48
CA TYR A 123 25.76 6.32 -59.40
C TYR A 123 26.36 4.92 -59.48
N ALA A 124 27.67 4.84 -59.23
CA ALA A 124 28.34 3.57 -58.95
C ALA A 124 27.74 3.02 -57.65
N ASP A 125 27.47 1.72 -57.62
CA ASP A 125 26.86 1.00 -56.50
C ASP A 125 27.71 -0.27 -56.35
N VAL A 126 28.74 -0.17 -55.50
CA VAL A 126 29.79 -1.20 -55.41
C VAL A 126 29.37 -2.37 -54.53
N ASP A 127 28.49 -2.16 -53.54
CA ASP A 127 28.01 -3.20 -52.63
C ASP A 127 26.63 -3.80 -52.99
N GLY A 128 25.85 -3.14 -53.84
CA GLY A 128 24.60 -3.62 -54.41
C GLY A 128 23.34 -3.35 -53.57
N ASP A 129 23.33 -2.34 -52.71
CA ASP A 129 22.17 -1.98 -51.88
C ASP A 129 21.11 -1.13 -52.61
N GLY A 130 21.49 -0.53 -53.75
CA GLY A 130 20.64 0.32 -54.58
C GLY A 130 20.84 1.82 -54.40
N TRP A 131 21.74 2.27 -53.54
CA TRP A 131 22.27 3.63 -53.46
C TRP A 131 23.67 3.66 -54.05
N GLY A 132 24.20 4.85 -54.31
CA GLY A 132 25.53 4.96 -54.90
C GLY A 132 26.26 6.27 -54.61
N GLY A 133 27.58 6.20 -54.55
CA GLY A 133 28.45 7.32 -54.20
C GLY A 133 28.89 8.16 -55.39
N ASP A 134 29.82 7.63 -56.20
CA ASP A 134 30.40 8.35 -57.34
C ASP A 134 29.39 8.46 -58.50
N SER A 135 29.12 9.69 -58.96
CA SER A 135 28.20 9.94 -60.08
C SER A 135 28.92 10.12 -61.42
N ALA A 136 28.29 9.62 -62.48
CA ALA A 136 28.61 9.95 -63.87
C ALA A 136 27.32 10.29 -64.63
N CYS A 137 27.36 11.34 -65.44
CA CYS A 137 26.21 11.76 -66.22
C CYS A 137 26.08 10.87 -67.48
N GLN A 138 25.07 9.99 -67.50
CA GLN A 138 24.83 9.00 -68.56
C GLN A 138 23.39 9.04 -69.07
N CYS A 139 23.12 8.42 -70.22
CA CYS A 139 21.77 8.37 -70.79
C CYS A 139 20.88 7.29 -70.15
N TYR A 140 21.46 6.21 -69.65
CA TYR A 140 20.80 5.05 -69.02
C TYR A 140 21.78 4.38 -68.03
N PRO A 141 21.31 3.59 -67.04
CA PRO A 141 22.20 2.93 -66.09
C PRO A 141 23.13 1.95 -66.80
N SER A 142 24.40 1.96 -66.43
CA SER A 142 25.45 1.12 -67.02
C SER A 142 25.98 0.09 -66.02
N SER A 143 26.89 -0.80 -66.45
CA SER A 143 27.50 -1.76 -65.54
C SER A 143 28.40 -1.13 -64.47
N ASN A 144 28.87 0.10 -64.71
CA ASN A 144 29.73 0.83 -63.77
C ASN A 144 28.93 1.84 -62.92
N TYR A 145 27.75 2.26 -63.38
CA TYR A 145 26.86 3.20 -62.70
C TYR A 145 25.41 2.67 -62.78
N PRO A 146 25.05 1.64 -61.99
CA PRO A 146 23.76 0.97 -62.14
C PRO A 146 22.63 1.63 -61.33
N SER A 147 22.92 2.51 -60.36
CA SER A 147 21.91 3.11 -59.49
C SER A 147 21.40 4.47 -59.98
N GLU A 148 20.09 4.71 -59.81
CA GLU A 148 19.42 6.00 -60.01
C GLU A 148 19.40 6.86 -58.73
N GLU A 149 19.66 6.24 -57.57
CA GLU A 149 19.60 6.87 -56.26
C GLU A 149 21.04 7.10 -55.77
N GLY A 150 21.36 8.33 -55.39
CA GLY A 150 22.70 8.71 -54.96
C GLY A 150 22.74 9.29 -53.57
N GLY A 151 23.94 9.52 -53.04
CA GLY A 151 24.11 10.05 -51.69
C GLY A 151 24.58 9.00 -50.68
N ASP A 152 24.97 7.82 -51.16
CA ASP A 152 25.70 6.84 -50.36
C ASP A 152 27.07 7.42 -49.93
N CYS A 153 27.29 7.42 -48.62
CA CYS A 153 28.49 7.94 -48.00
C CYS A 153 29.58 6.88 -47.78
N ASP A 154 29.28 5.58 -47.90
CA ASP A 154 30.24 4.47 -47.96
C ASP A 154 29.77 3.37 -48.93
N ASP A 155 29.98 3.60 -50.23
CA ASP A 155 29.62 2.74 -51.39
C ASP A 155 30.12 1.28 -51.33
N ALA A 156 30.91 0.92 -50.31
CA ALA A 156 31.42 -0.42 -50.08
C ALA A 156 30.70 -1.17 -48.94
N ASP A 157 29.78 -0.54 -48.21
CA ASP A 157 29.02 -1.12 -47.11
C ASP A 157 27.50 -0.92 -47.24
N ALA A 158 26.82 -2.00 -47.66
CA ALA A 158 25.37 -2.05 -47.92
C ALA A 158 24.46 -1.79 -46.71
N THR A 159 25.02 -1.38 -45.56
CA THR A 159 24.28 -0.93 -44.38
C THR A 159 24.37 0.59 -44.15
N ILE A 160 25.13 1.31 -44.99
CA ILE A 160 25.35 2.76 -44.89
C ILE A 160 24.80 3.38 -46.18
N HIS A 161 23.59 3.90 -46.11
CA HIS A 161 22.91 4.49 -47.26
C HIS A 161 21.72 5.37 -46.80
N PRO A 162 21.23 6.31 -47.63
CA PRO A 162 20.16 7.24 -47.26
C PRO A 162 18.85 6.71 -46.66
N ASP A 163 18.53 5.43 -46.85
CA ASP A 163 17.36 4.76 -46.27
C ASP A 163 17.70 3.83 -45.07
N ALA A 164 18.91 3.89 -44.51
CA ALA A 164 19.34 3.00 -43.43
C ALA A 164 18.73 3.40 -42.08
N ASP A 165 18.60 2.43 -41.16
CA ASP A 165 18.23 2.71 -39.77
C ASP A 165 19.52 3.03 -38.99
N GLU A 166 19.52 4.14 -38.26
CA GLU A 166 20.62 4.52 -37.37
C GLU A 166 20.80 3.52 -36.21
N HIS A 167 22.05 3.25 -35.82
CA HIS A 167 22.40 2.44 -34.66
C HIS A 167 23.36 3.20 -33.74
N CYS A 168 23.34 2.91 -32.44
CA CYS A 168 24.21 3.53 -31.45
C CYS A 168 25.68 3.05 -31.53
N ASP A 169 26.32 3.20 -32.68
CA ASP A 169 27.70 2.77 -32.91
C ASP A 169 28.66 3.88 -33.37
N GLY A 170 28.12 5.09 -33.59
CA GLY A 170 28.87 6.29 -33.95
C GLY A 170 29.17 6.42 -35.44
N ILE A 171 28.42 5.72 -36.29
CA ILE A 171 28.42 5.82 -37.74
C ILE A 171 27.16 6.61 -38.16
N ASP A 172 27.27 7.37 -39.25
CA ASP A 172 26.14 8.02 -39.93
C ASP A 172 25.69 7.04 -41.01
N GLU A 173 24.73 6.18 -40.68
CA GLU A 173 24.27 5.12 -41.58
C GLU A 173 23.27 5.65 -42.60
N ASP A 174 22.46 6.64 -42.26
CA ASP A 174 21.50 7.25 -43.18
C ASP A 174 22.06 8.41 -44.01
N CYS A 175 23.36 8.69 -43.88
CA CYS A 175 24.11 9.67 -44.64
C CYS A 175 23.50 11.09 -44.62
N ASP A 176 22.72 11.46 -43.58
CA ASP A 176 22.12 12.79 -43.46
C ASP A 176 23.09 13.85 -42.88
N GLY A 177 24.25 13.39 -42.37
CA GLY A 177 25.30 14.20 -41.75
C GLY A 177 25.15 14.38 -40.23
N GLN A 178 24.15 13.76 -39.61
CA GLN A 178 24.02 13.54 -38.18
C GLN A 178 24.48 12.12 -37.86
N ILE A 179 24.71 11.84 -36.58
CA ILE A 179 25.22 10.54 -36.13
C ILE A 179 24.33 10.16 -34.95
N ASP A 180 23.74 8.97 -35.01
CA ASP A 180 22.92 8.37 -33.98
C ASP A 180 21.73 9.29 -33.55
N GLU A 181 21.07 10.01 -34.46
CA GLU A 181 20.00 10.98 -34.11
C GLU A 181 18.60 10.37 -33.91
N ASP A 182 18.31 9.20 -34.49
CA ASP A 182 17.10 8.41 -34.19
C ASP A 182 17.36 6.88 -34.14
N PRO A 183 18.35 6.42 -33.35
CA PRO A 183 18.85 5.06 -33.45
C PRO A 183 17.89 4.04 -32.87
N VAL A 184 17.74 2.92 -33.60
CA VAL A 184 16.75 1.89 -33.30
C VAL A 184 17.07 1.12 -32.02
N ASP A 185 18.33 1.11 -31.59
CA ASP A 185 18.82 0.42 -30.40
C ASP A 185 19.16 1.35 -29.21
N ALA A 186 18.81 2.64 -29.28
CA ALA A 186 18.91 3.53 -28.13
C ALA A 186 18.08 3.04 -26.93
N LEU A 187 18.70 3.10 -25.75
CA LEU A 187 18.02 2.84 -24.49
C LEU A 187 17.07 4.00 -24.17
N THR A 188 15.91 3.65 -23.62
CA THR A 188 14.95 4.64 -23.12
C THR A 188 15.17 4.83 -21.63
N TRP A 189 15.27 6.09 -21.23
CA TRP A 189 15.33 6.57 -19.85
C TRP A 189 14.15 7.52 -19.63
N TYR A 190 13.84 7.86 -18.40
CA TYR A 190 12.71 8.68 -18.01
C TYR A 190 13.20 9.82 -17.13
N THR A 191 12.68 11.03 -17.34
CA THR A 191 13.08 12.19 -16.53
C THR A 191 12.75 11.91 -15.07
N ASP A 192 13.71 12.18 -14.19
CA ASP A 192 13.61 12.06 -12.73
C ASP A 192 13.85 13.47 -12.17
N ALA A 193 12.78 14.25 -12.04
CA ALA A 193 12.88 15.68 -11.81
C ALA A 193 13.11 16.04 -10.35
N ASP A 194 12.70 15.19 -9.41
CA ASP A 194 12.89 15.37 -7.97
C ASP A 194 14.07 14.58 -7.38
N GLY A 195 14.58 13.58 -8.10
CA GLY A 195 15.79 12.84 -7.78
C GLY A 195 15.59 11.67 -6.83
N ASP A 196 14.40 11.08 -6.76
CA ASP A 196 14.11 9.93 -5.91
C ASP A 196 14.50 8.58 -6.54
N GLY A 197 14.72 8.56 -7.86
CA GLY A 197 15.16 7.40 -8.64
C GLY A 197 14.07 6.73 -9.47
N TYR A 198 12.83 7.22 -9.42
CA TYR A 198 11.73 6.90 -10.32
C TYR A 198 11.58 8.05 -11.32
N GLY A 199 10.95 7.81 -12.47
CA GLY A 199 10.84 8.85 -13.50
C GLY A 199 9.49 8.85 -14.22
N ASP A 200 9.13 10.02 -14.77
CA ASP A 200 7.83 10.24 -15.42
C ASP A 200 7.68 9.38 -16.69
N PRO A 201 6.70 8.45 -16.73
CA PRO A 201 6.44 7.62 -17.92
C PRO A 201 6.06 8.43 -19.17
N ASN A 202 5.68 9.69 -19.01
CA ASN A 202 5.32 10.61 -20.09
C ASN A 202 6.51 11.48 -20.57
N ALA A 203 7.69 11.35 -19.94
CA ALA A 203 8.90 12.10 -20.29
C ALA A 203 10.09 11.19 -20.69
N PRO A 204 9.94 10.31 -21.69
CA PRO A 204 11.03 9.44 -22.13
C PRO A 204 12.14 10.22 -22.84
N VAL A 205 13.38 9.81 -22.60
CA VAL A 205 14.62 10.32 -23.18
C VAL A 205 15.41 9.13 -23.73
N ARG A 206 15.68 9.13 -25.05
CA ARG A 206 16.51 8.10 -25.69
C ARG A 206 17.98 8.49 -25.63
N SER A 207 18.88 7.52 -25.40
CA SER A 207 20.33 7.77 -25.34
C SER A 207 21.17 6.54 -25.73
N CYS A 208 22.19 6.77 -26.55
CA CYS A 208 23.23 5.79 -26.91
C CYS A 208 24.38 5.71 -25.92
N THR A 209 24.61 6.75 -25.12
CA THR A 209 25.83 6.88 -24.29
C THR A 209 25.63 6.42 -22.84
N GLY A 210 24.48 5.83 -22.53
CA GLY A 210 24.03 5.45 -21.19
C GLY A 210 23.06 6.47 -20.59
N GLN A 211 22.80 6.36 -19.29
CA GLN A 211 21.85 7.18 -18.52
C GLN A 211 22.20 8.68 -18.61
N PRO A 212 21.35 9.51 -19.23
CA PRO A 212 21.44 10.96 -19.11
C PRO A 212 21.36 11.42 -17.64
N SER A 213 21.91 12.60 -17.34
CA SER A 213 21.83 13.17 -15.99
C SER A 213 20.39 13.62 -15.69
N GLY A 214 19.85 13.22 -14.54
CA GLY A 214 18.47 13.56 -14.14
C GLY A 214 17.42 12.69 -14.84
N THR A 215 17.78 11.46 -15.18
CA THR A 215 16.86 10.45 -15.72
C THR A 215 17.11 9.11 -15.04
N THR A 216 16.14 8.22 -15.01
CA THR A 216 16.24 6.83 -14.50
C THR A 216 15.73 5.83 -15.54
N ASP A 217 15.98 4.53 -15.37
CA ASP A 217 15.41 3.46 -16.21
C ASP A 217 14.07 2.91 -15.68
N ASP A 218 13.60 3.44 -14.55
CA ASP A 218 12.31 3.11 -13.93
C ASP A 218 11.26 4.19 -14.25
N ASP A 219 10.17 3.82 -14.91
CA ASP A 219 9.13 4.74 -15.40
C ASP A 219 7.85 4.74 -14.57
N THR A 220 7.96 4.33 -13.31
CA THR A 220 6.79 4.03 -12.50
C THR A 220 6.32 5.18 -11.61
N ASP A 221 6.98 6.35 -11.68
CA ASP A 221 6.63 7.52 -10.88
C ASP A 221 5.25 8.09 -11.21
N CYS A 222 4.42 8.32 -10.19
CA CYS A 222 3.10 8.92 -10.32
C CYS A 222 3.08 10.45 -10.08
N ASP A 223 4.09 11.03 -9.43
CA ASP A 223 4.32 12.49 -9.34
C ASP A 223 5.82 12.82 -9.29
N ASP A 224 6.44 12.88 -10.48
CA ASP A 224 7.85 13.26 -10.75
C ASP A 224 8.22 14.70 -10.33
N THR A 225 7.41 15.35 -9.48
CA THR A 225 7.71 16.64 -8.87
C THR A 225 7.81 16.60 -7.35
N ASP A 226 7.51 15.45 -6.73
CA ASP A 226 7.56 15.24 -5.29
C ASP A 226 8.31 13.93 -4.92
N PRO A 227 9.52 14.03 -4.34
CA PRO A 227 10.37 12.87 -4.05
C PRO A 227 9.85 11.99 -2.89
N THR A 228 8.62 12.22 -2.45
CA THR A 228 7.91 11.43 -1.45
C THR A 228 6.76 10.63 -2.05
N VAL A 229 6.47 10.81 -3.34
CA VAL A 229 5.37 10.17 -4.08
C VAL A 229 5.96 9.29 -5.19
N TYR A 230 6.13 8.01 -4.90
CA TYR A 230 6.77 7.05 -5.81
C TYR A 230 6.36 5.61 -5.49
N PRO A 231 6.44 4.70 -6.46
CA PRO A 231 5.84 3.39 -6.31
C PRO A 231 6.51 2.47 -5.28
N GLY A 232 5.64 1.81 -4.50
CA GLY A 232 5.96 0.66 -3.67
C GLY A 232 6.20 0.97 -2.20
N SER A 233 6.28 -0.09 -1.39
CA SER A 233 6.17 -0.09 0.08
C SER A 233 7.23 0.72 0.88
N ASN A 234 8.11 1.46 0.21
CA ASN A 234 9.06 2.37 0.87
C ASN A 234 8.58 3.82 0.85
N ALA A 235 7.66 4.20 -0.05
CA ALA A 235 6.92 5.43 0.08
C ALA A 235 6.12 5.36 1.39
N THR A 236 6.09 6.49 2.09
CA THR A 236 5.41 6.58 3.39
C THR A 236 4.11 7.30 3.15
N GLU A 237 3.02 6.55 3.20
CA GLU A 237 1.67 7.10 3.13
C GLU A 237 1.45 8.16 4.21
N ILE A 238 0.80 9.27 3.82
CA ILE A 238 0.26 10.26 4.75
C ILE A 238 -1.26 10.10 4.70
N PRO A 239 -1.85 9.38 5.66
CA PRO A 239 -3.26 9.02 5.58
C PRO A 239 -4.20 10.22 5.42
N ASN A 240 -5.17 10.08 4.52
CA ASN A 240 -6.29 10.99 4.30
C ASN A 240 -5.88 12.41 3.83
N ASP A 241 -4.70 12.58 3.23
CA ASP A 241 -4.27 13.87 2.67
C ASP A 241 -4.68 14.08 1.20
N GLY A 242 -5.25 13.04 0.58
CA GLY A 242 -5.72 12.97 -0.79
C GLY A 242 -4.60 12.73 -1.82
N VAL A 243 -3.41 12.36 -1.36
CA VAL A 243 -2.26 11.99 -2.19
C VAL A 243 -1.99 10.50 -1.98
N ASP A 244 -1.84 9.78 -3.08
CA ASP A 244 -1.42 8.37 -3.13
C ASP A 244 0.11 8.40 -3.21
N GLN A 245 0.80 8.22 -2.08
CA GLN A 245 2.25 8.39 -2.02
C GLN A 245 2.99 7.16 -2.56
N ASP A 246 2.41 5.96 -2.45
CA ASP A 246 3.04 4.72 -2.90
C ASP A 246 2.58 4.24 -4.30
N CYS A 247 1.80 5.08 -4.99
CA CYS A 247 1.28 4.90 -6.33
C CYS A 247 0.46 3.60 -6.52
N ASP A 248 -0.16 3.08 -5.45
CA ASP A 248 -0.97 1.85 -5.53
C ASP A 248 -2.40 2.09 -6.06
N GLY A 249 -2.78 3.36 -6.19
CA GLY A 249 -4.08 3.81 -6.69
C GLY A 249 -5.04 4.29 -5.60
N ALA A 250 -4.64 4.28 -4.34
CA ALA A 250 -5.40 4.79 -3.21
C ALA A 250 -4.53 5.63 -2.27
N ASP A 251 -5.15 6.58 -1.58
CA ASP A 251 -4.57 7.20 -0.37
C ASP A 251 -5.00 6.32 0.81
N LEU A 252 -4.07 6.00 1.70
CA LEU A 252 -4.32 5.16 2.86
C LEU A 252 -5.40 5.78 3.78
N CYS A 253 -6.57 5.14 3.88
CA CYS A 253 -7.61 5.57 4.80
C CYS A 253 -7.42 4.96 6.20
N THR A 254 -7.50 5.79 7.24
CA THR A 254 -7.43 5.33 8.65
C THR A 254 -8.77 5.40 9.39
N ASP A 255 -9.78 6.02 8.78
CA ASP A 255 -11.18 6.05 9.25
C ASP A 255 -12.12 5.38 8.21
N LEU A 256 -13.44 5.49 8.37
CA LEU A 256 -14.41 4.76 7.54
C LEU A 256 -14.81 5.49 6.25
N ASP A 257 -14.58 6.80 6.15
CA ASP A 257 -14.92 7.60 4.97
C ASP A 257 -13.80 8.50 4.41
N CYS A 258 -12.58 8.30 4.90
CA CYS A 258 -11.32 8.92 4.50
C CYS A 258 -11.33 10.44 4.67
N ASP A 259 -11.94 10.95 5.74
CA ASP A 259 -12.09 12.39 6.00
C ASP A 259 -11.11 12.95 7.05
N GLY A 260 -10.34 12.07 7.69
CA GLY A 260 -9.36 12.40 8.73
C GLY A 260 -10.00 12.65 10.10
N LEU A 261 -11.27 12.29 10.30
CA LEU A 261 -11.97 12.38 11.58
C LEU A 261 -12.37 10.99 12.04
N ALA A 262 -12.16 10.72 13.32
CA ALA A 262 -12.52 9.42 13.87
C ALA A 262 -14.02 9.12 13.71
N ASP A 263 -14.31 7.88 13.37
CA ASP A 263 -15.65 7.34 13.21
C ASP A 263 -15.97 6.32 14.30
N LEU A 264 -17.27 6.09 14.54
CA LEU A 264 -17.74 5.17 15.57
C LEU A 264 -18.56 4.03 14.99
N VAL A 265 -18.22 2.80 15.34
CA VAL A 265 -18.99 1.59 15.02
C VAL A 265 -19.60 0.99 16.27
N PHE A 266 -20.92 0.83 16.26
CA PHE A 266 -21.68 0.14 17.31
C PHE A 266 -22.30 -1.15 16.75
N VAL A 267 -22.05 -2.27 17.43
CA VAL A 267 -22.68 -3.56 17.09
C VAL A 267 -24.14 -3.60 17.56
N GLY A 268 -25.04 -3.96 16.65
CA GLY A 268 -26.46 -4.14 16.97
C GLY A 268 -26.75 -5.58 17.42
N HIS A 269 -26.79 -5.83 18.73
CA HIS A 269 -27.05 -7.19 19.22
C HIS A 269 -28.54 -7.52 19.28
N ARG A 270 -29.37 -6.61 19.80
CA ARG A 270 -30.83 -6.84 19.86
C ARG A 270 -31.67 -5.61 20.23
N ASP A 271 -32.95 -5.69 19.88
CA ASP A 271 -33.98 -4.75 20.26
C ASP A 271 -35.11 -5.44 21.07
N ALA A 272 -36.18 -4.69 21.34
CA ALA A 272 -37.35 -5.18 22.07
C ALA A 272 -38.07 -6.37 21.41
N SER A 273 -37.82 -6.60 20.11
CA SER A 273 -38.54 -7.49 19.22
C SER A 273 -37.70 -8.60 18.58
N ALA A 274 -36.40 -8.38 18.37
CA ALA A 274 -35.50 -9.25 17.61
C ALA A 274 -34.03 -9.08 18.03
N PHE A 275 -33.19 -10.06 17.69
CA PHE A 275 -31.73 -10.03 17.72
C PHE A 275 -31.13 -9.59 16.38
N SER A 276 -31.79 -9.85 15.24
CA SER A 276 -31.31 -9.35 13.94
C SER A 276 -31.54 -7.85 13.80
N VAL A 277 -30.67 -7.07 14.43
CA VAL A 277 -30.65 -5.61 14.47
C VAL A 277 -29.44 -5.12 13.69
N ASN A 278 -29.56 -3.97 13.05
CA ASN A 278 -28.44 -3.39 12.31
C ASN A 278 -27.35 -2.89 13.27
N SER A 279 -26.09 -3.07 12.88
CA SER A 279 -24.98 -2.30 13.43
C SER A 279 -24.97 -0.88 12.84
N SER A 280 -24.49 0.10 13.59
CA SER A 280 -24.56 1.52 13.24
C SER A 280 -23.19 2.16 13.17
N LEU A 281 -22.95 2.95 12.11
CA LEU A 281 -21.73 3.70 11.84
C LEU A 281 -22.05 5.19 11.95
N PHE A 282 -21.30 5.92 12.77
CA PHE A 282 -21.43 7.36 12.96
C PHE A 282 -20.16 8.06 12.51
N PHE A 283 -20.32 9.11 11.70
CA PHE A 283 -19.20 9.76 11.04
C PHE A 283 -18.81 11.09 11.69
N GLY A 284 -17.50 11.33 11.82
CA GLY A 284 -16.92 12.55 12.38
C GLY A 284 -17.40 13.83 11.69
N ALA A 285 -17.41 13.88 10.35
CA ALA A 285 -17.92 15.02 9.57
C ALA A 285 -19.38 15.42 9.88
N SER A 286 -20.18 14.49 10.39
CA SER A 286 -21.57 14.74 10.76
C SER A 286 -21.75 15.17 12.22
N SER A 287 -20.65 15.34 12.95
CA SER A 287 -20.63 15.47 14.43
C SER A 287 -21.43 14.32 15.07
N TYR A 288 -21.26 13.11 14.55
CA TYR A 288 -21.93 11.88 15.00
C TYR A 288 -23.47 11.96 15.01
N ALA A 289 -24.07 12.81 14.18
CA ALA A 289 -25.52 12.99 14.15
C ALA A 289 -26.23 11.77 13.55
N ASP A 290 -27.36 11.37 14.16
CA ASP A 290 -28.23 10.29 13.64
C ASP A 290 -28.65 10.47 12.17
N SER A 291 -28.67 11.71 11.65
CA SER A 291 -28.99 11.99 10.25
C SER A 291 -27.88 11.63 9.25
N GLY A 292 -26.63 11.52 9.71
CA GLY A 292 -25.47 11.10 8.92
C GLY A 292 -25.12 9.62 9.09
N ARG A 293 -25.79 8.92 10.01
CA ARG A 293 -25.53 7.52 10.35
C ARG A 293 -25.79 6.56 9.17
N VAL A 294 -24.94 5.57 9.04
CA VAL A 294 -25.14 4.41 8.16
C VAL A 294 -25.46 3.17 9.00
N ASP A 295 -26.47 2.40 8.59
CA ASP A 295 -26.86 1.17 9.29
C ASP A 295 -26.55 -0.05 8.40
N LEU A 296 -25.77 -0.99 8.94
CA LEU A 296 -25.39 -2.24 8.28
C LEU A 296 -26.16 -3.43 8.87
N PRO A 297 -26.91 -4.19 8.06
CA PRO A 297 -27.66 -5.36 8.55
C PRO A 297 -26.75 -6.46 9.14
N THR A 298 -26.89 -6.72 10.43
CA THR A 298 -26.18 -7.81 11.12
C THR A 298 -27.19 -8.74 11.81
N LEU A 299 -26.70 -9.87 12.34
CA LEU A 299 -27.53 -10.94 12.89
C LEU A 299 -27.14 -11.15 14.36
N GLY A 300 -27.61 -10.22 15.21
CA GLY A 300 -27.24 -10.18 16.61
C GLY A 300 -25.74 -10.13 16.79
N ALA A 301 -25.09 -9.17 16.13
CA ALA A 301 -23.65 -9.03 16.23
C ALA A 301 -23.23 -8.62 17.64
N ILE A 302 -22.14 -9.20 18.15
CA ILE A 302 -21.62 -8.88 19.49
C ILE A 302 -20.16 -8.41 19.50
N HIS A 303 -19.45 -8.52 18.37
CA HIS A 303 -18.10 -7.99 18.19
C HIS A 303 -17.87 -7.48 16.77
N VAL A 304 -16.96 -6.53 16.60
CA VAL A 304 -16.54 -5.99 15.31
C VAL A 304 -15.05 -5.65 15.33
N VAL A 305 -14.37 -5.82 14.20
CA VAL A 305 -13.02 -5.29 13.95
C VAL A 305 -13.00 -4.50 12.64
N ALA A 306 -12.10 -3.53 12.56
CA ALA A 306 -11.86 -2.69 11.38
C ALA A 306 -10.44 -2.90 10.88
N ARG A 307 -10.27 -3.16 9.59
CA ARG A 307 -8.97 -3.31 8.91
C ARG A 307 -9.19 -3.30 7.41
N ASP A 308 -8.25 -2.79 6.64
CA ASP A 308 -8.21 -3.03 5.19
C ASP A 308 -7.80 -4.49 4.92
N LEU A 309 -8.74 -5.31 4.45
CA LEU A 309 -8.55 -6.76 4.30
C LEU A 309 -8.15 -7.16 2.88
N ASP A 310 -8.48 -6.35 1.87
CA ASP A 310 -8.13 -6.61 0.47
C ASP A 310 -7.06 -5.67 -0.10
N ALA A 311 -6.48 -4.82 0.76
CA ALA A 311 -5.42 -3.87 0.44
C ALA A 311 -5.85 -2.91 -0.69
N ASP A 312 -7.09 -2.41 -0.61
CA ASP A 312 -7.64 -1.45 -1.56
C ASP A 312 -7.59 0.01 -1.06
N GLY A 313 -6.97 0.23 0.11
CA GLY A 313 -6.80 1.51 0.77
C GLY A 313 -7.98 1.91 1.64
N TYR A 314 -9.09 1.16 1.64
CA TYR A 314 -10.28 1.46 2.44
C TYR A 314 -10.45 0.49 3.60
N ILE A 315 -10.87 1.01 4.74
CA ILE A 315 -11.16 0.17 5.91
C ILE A 315 -12.37 -0.72 5.66
N ASP A 316 -12.24 -2.03 5.92
CA ASP A 316 -13.33 -2.98 5.96
C ASP A 316 -13.79 -3.27 7.39
N LEU A 317 -15.00 -3.81 7.53
CA LEU A 317 -15.57 -4.19 8.83
C LEU A 317 -15.94 -5.66 8.88
N VAL A 318 -15.46 -6.36 9.91
CA VAL A 318 -15.82 -7.77 10.17
C VAL A 318 -16.66 -7.88 11.43
N PHE A 319 -17.91 -8.31 11.27
CA PHE A 319 -18.85 -8.50 12.38
C PHE A 319 -18.97 -9.97 12.78
N ALA A 320 -18.76 -10.25 14.05
CA ALA A 320 -19.08 -11.54 14.66
C ALA A 320 -20.59 -11.63 14.95
N ASN A 321 -21.32 -12.35 14.10
CA ASN A 321 -22.76 -12.56 14.27
C ASN A 321 -23.01 -13.74 15.21
N HIS A 322 -23.81 -13.50 16.25
CA HIS A 322 -24.03 -14.49 17.31
C HIS A 322 -25.36 -15.23 17.16
N TYR A 323 -26.46 -14.55 16.85
CA TYR A 323 -27.80 -15.17 16.82
C TYR A 323 -28.78 -14.47 15.86
N ASP A 324 -29.42 -15.22 14.96
CA ASP A 324 -30.24 -14.69 13.86
C ASP A 324 -31.77 -14.65 14.12
N ASP A 325 -32.18 -14.54 15.39
CA ASP A 325 -33.56 -14.74 15.89
C ASP A 325 -34.06 -16.18 15.95
N SER A 326 -33.34 -17.11 15.31
CA SER A 326 -33.78 -18.50 15.24
C SER A 326 -32.71 -19.50 15.64
N SER A 327 -31.45 -19.23 15.31
CA SER A 327 -30.34 -20.17 15.44
C SER A 327 -29.01 -19.45 15.73
N PHE A 328 -28.13 -20.15 16.45
CA PHE A 328 -26.72 -19.80 16.60
C PHE A 328 -25.87 -20.31 15.42
N GLU A 329 -26.39 -21.16 14.54
CA GLU A 329 -25.72 -21.55 13.27
C GLU A 329 -25.78 -20.42 12.23
N THR A 330 -25.29 -19.23 12.60
CA THR A 330 -25.34 -18.01 11.79
C THR A 330 -23.96 -17.57 11.32
N SER A 331 -23.93 -17.03 10.10
CA SER A 331 -22.69 -16.56 9.47
C SER A 331 -22.33 -15.14 9.88
N SER A 332 -21.07 -14.91 10.20
CA SER A 332 -20.43 -13.60 10.34
C SER A 332 -20.27 -12.91 8.99
N TYR A 333 -20.14 -11.58 9.02
CA TYR A 333 -20.13 -10.75 7.82
C TYR A 333 -18.87 -9.91 7.72
N VAL A 334 -18.30 -9.87 6.51
CA VAL A 334 -17.32 -8.86 6.10
C VAL A 334 -18.06 -7.84 5.24
N TYR A 335 -18.05 -6.59 5.64
CA TYR A 335 -18.51 -5.47 4.84
C TYR A 335 -17.30 -4.77 4.26
N TRP A 336 -17.25 -4.69 2.94
CA TRP A 336 -16.11 -4.13 2.23
C TRP A 336 -16.27 -2.62 2.08
N GLY A 337 -15.23 -1.89 2.53
CA GLY A 337 -15.03 -0.48 2.31
C GLY A 337 -14.93 -0.15 0.82
N SER A 338 -14.99 1.14 0.49
CA SER A 338 -14.65 1.64 -0.85
C SER A 338 -14.73 3.17 -0.86
N SER A 339 -14.24 3.79 -1.94
CA SER A 339 -14.48 5.21 -2.26
C SER A 339 -15.95 5.67 -2.25
N ALA A 340 -16.92 4.74 -2.34
CA ALA A 340 -18.35 5.05 -2.26
C ALA A 340 -18.92 4.90 -0.83
N GLY A 341 -18.08 4.56 0.15
CA GLY A 341 -18.43 4.15 1.49
C GLY A 341 -19.07 2.75 1.56
N PHE A 342 -19.60 2.41 2.73
CA PHE A 342 -20.20 1.11 2.96
C PHE A 342 -21.56 0.93 2.28
N SER A 343 -21.81 -0.28 1.77
CA SER A 343 -23.12 -0.65 1.21
C SER A 343 -23.60 -2.03 1.67
N THR A 344 -24.92 -2.18 1.81
CA THR A 344 -25.54 -3.48 2.19
C THR A 344 -25.32 -4.62 1.19
N SER A 345 -24.89 -4.30 -0.03
CA SER A 345 -24.62 -5.28 -1.09
C SER A 345 -23.14 -5.66 -1.20
N ASN A 346 -22.22 -4.83 -0.72
CA ASN A 346 -20.78 -5.10 -0.78
C ASN A 346 -20.37 -5.86 0.49
N ARG A 347 -20.73 -7.16 0.53
CA ARG A 347 -20.61 -7.96 1.74
C ARG A 347 -20.33 -9.43 1.44
N THR A 348 -19.36 -10.00 2.14
CA THR A 348 -19.08 -11.43 2.16
C THR A 348 -19.69 -12.08 3.41
N SER A 349 -20.22 -13.30 3.25
CA SER A 349 -20.77 -14.11 4.35
C SER A 349 -19.83 -15.26 4.66
N LEU A 350 -19.36 -15.34 5.90
CA LEU A 350 -18.43 -16.37 6.36
C LEU A 350 -19.16 -17.34 7.32
N PRO A 351 -19.25 -18.64 6.99
CA PRO A 351 -19.86 -19.62 7.87
C PRO A 351 -19.15 -19.72 9.23
N THR A 352 -19.75 -19.14 10.24
CA THR A 352 -19.38 -19.23 11.65
C THR A 352 -20.53 -19.85 12.44
N VAL A 353 -20.35 -20.02 13.74
CA VAL A 353 -21.35 -20.63 14.62
C VAL A 353 -21.32 -19.93 15.97
N GLY A 354 -22.35 -19.15 16.27
CA GLY A 354 -22.48 -18.42 17.52
C GLY A 354 -21.26 -17.55 17.80
N ALA A 355 -20.72 -16.87 16.78
CA ALA A 355 -19.45 -16.17 16.89
C ALA A 355 -19.55 -15.07 17.96
N SER A 356 -18.64 -15.10 18.92
CA SER A 356 -18.61 -14.14 20.02
C SER A 356 -17.52 -13.09 19.89
N TRP A 357 -16.45 -13.42 19.16
CA TRP A 357 -15.32 -12.55 18.95
C TRP A 357 -14.66 -12.80 17.60
N VAL A 358 -13.93 -11.82 17.12
CA VAL A 358 -13.12 -11.91 15.90
C VAL A 358 -11.86 -11.06 16.03
N VAL A 359 -10.75 -11.54 15.47
CA VAL A 359 -9.51 -10.78 15.25
C VAL A 359 -9.14 -10.82 13.77
N ALA A 360 -8.49 -9.76 13.30
CA ALA A 360 -8.05 -9.60 11.91
C ALA A 360 -6.56 -9.27 11.87
N GLU A 361 -5.71 -10.26 11.56
CA GLU A 361 -4.25 -10.16 11.56
C GLU A 361 -3.66 -11.05 10.46
N ASP A 362 -2.46 -10.73 9.95
CA ASP A 362 -1.70 -11.65 9.08
C ASP A 362 -1.05 -12.73 9.95
N LEU A 363 -1.73 -13.88 10.09
CA LEU A 363 -1.39 -14.92 11.07
C LEU A 363 -0.31 -15.89 10.54
N ASP A 364 -0.19 -16.05 9.22
CA ASP A 364 0.83 -16.89 8.59
C ASP A 364 1.95 -16.12 7.87
N ALA A 365 1.94 -14.79 7.98
CA ALA A 365 2.94 -13.86 7.45
C ALA A 365 3.06 -13.92 5.91
N ASP A 366 1.93 -14.14 5.23
CA ASP A 366 1.86 -14.21 3.77
C ASP A 366 1.52 -12.87 3.09
N GLY A 367 1.25 -11.84 3.90
CA GLY A 367 0.90 -10.49 3.47
C GLY A 367 -0.59 -10.26 3.28
N TYR A 368 -1.45 -11.25 3.51
CA TYR A 368 -2.90 -11.07 3.53
C TYR A 368 -3.42 -11.12 4.97
N VAL A 369 -4.43 -10.31 5.27
CA VAL A 369 -5.07 -10.34 6.58
C VAL A 369 -5.90 -11.60 6.72
N ASP A 370 -5.72 -12.35 7.80
CA ASP A 370 -6.52 -13.51 8.18
C ASP A 370 -7.54 -13.15 9.25
N LEU A 371 -8.59 -13.97 9.38
CA LEU A 371 -9.65 -13.76 10.35
C LEU A 371 -9.79 -14.97 11.28
N ALA A 372 -9.53 -14.80 12.58
CA ALA A 372 -9.80 -15.84 13.57
C ALA A 372 -11.05 -15.50 14.40
N PHE A 373 -12.00 -16.43 14.46
CA PHE A 373 -13.26 -16.29 15.17
C PHE A 373 -13.34 -17.22 16.38
N ALA A 374 -13.80 -16.70 17.52
CA ALA A 374 -14.28 -17.50 18.64
C ALA A 374 -15.74 -17.91 18.37
N ASN A 375 -15.97 -19.20 18.09
CA ASN A 375 -17.31 -19.75 17.95
C ASN A 375 -17.78 -20.24 19.33
N HIS A 376 -18.78 -19.60 19.93
CA HIS A 376 -19.13 -19.87 21.32
C HIS A 376 -20.01 -21.11 21.49
N HIS A 377 -21.06 -21.27 20.68
CA HIS A 377 -21.89 -22.47 20.68
C HIS A 377 -22.81 -22.53 19.47
N ASP A 378 -23.32 -23.72 19.17
CA ASP A 378 -24.44 -23.91 18.24
C ASP A 378 -25.79 -23.99 18.98
N ASP A 379 -26.83 -24.48 18.32
CA ASP A 379 -28.17 -24.65 18.93
C ASP A 379 -28.24 -25.79 19.97
N TRP A 380 -27.17 -26.57 20.14
CA TRP A 380 -27.15 -27.83 20.86
C TRP A 380 -26.02 -27.96 21.88
N THR A 381 -24.84 -27.42 21.59
CA THR A 381 -23.61 -27.64 22.36
C THR A 381 -22.63 -26.46 22.31
N TYR A 382 -21.84 -26.32 23.38
CA TYR A 382 -20.69 -25.41 23.46
C TYR A 382 -19.39 -25.99 22.87
N GLU A 383 -19.35 -27.29 22.56
CA GLU A 383 -18.18 -27.94 21.96
C GLU A 383 -18.17 -27.76 20.43
N VAL A 384 -18.03 -26.50 19.98
CA VAL A 384 -17.93 -26.12 18.56
C VAL A 384 -16.50 -25.68 18.22
N ASP A 385 -16.05 -26.01 17.01
CA ASP A 385 -14.74 -25.56 16.54
C ASP A 385 -14.78 -24.04 16.28
N SER A 386 -13.79 -23.32 16.82
CA SER A 386 -13.41 -21.99 16.33
C SER A 386 -12.85 -22.09 14.92
N VAL A 387 -12.79 -20.98 14.20
CA VAL A 387 -12.37 -21.01 12.78
C VAL A 387 -11.39 -19.89 12.46
N VAL A 388 -10.36 -20.22 11.70
CA VAL A 388 -9.43 -19.28 11.07
C VAL A 388 -9.68 -19.28 9.57
N TYR A 389 -10.10 -18.15 9.01
CA TYR A 389 -10.20 -17.93 7.57
C TYR A 389 -8.90 -17.32 7.07
N TRP A 390 -8.25 -18.02 6.15
CA TRP A 390 -7.00 -17.56 5.55
C TRP A 390 -7.29 -16.57 4.41
N GLY A 391 -6.71 -15.38 4.53
CA GLY A 391 -6.73 -14.32 3.52
C GLY A 391 -6.08 -14.78 2.23
N SER A 392 -6.39 -14.09 1.13
CA SER A 392 -5.73 -14.29 -0.16
C SER A 392 -6.12 -13.19 -1.14
N SER A 393 -5.41 -13.11 -2.27
CA SER A 393 -5.82 -12.29 -3.43
C SER A 393 -7.23 -12.57 -3.98
N SER A 394 -7.87 -13.67 -3.58
CA SER A 394 -9.27 -13.99 -3.95
C SER A 394 -10.27 -13.72 -2.81
N GLY A 395 -9.81 -13.09 -1.73
CA GLY A 395 -10.55 -12.89 -0.49
C GLY A 395 -10.72 -14.19 0.32
N TYR A 396 -11.77 -14.21 1.15
CA TYR A 396 -12.04 -15.30 2.09
C TYR A 396 -13.00 -16.36 1.52
N SER A 397 -12.78 -17.62 1.89
CA SER A 397 -13.69 -18.71 1.52
C SER A 397 -13.77 -19.81 2.57
N ALA A 398 -14.92 -20.49 2.67
CA ALA A 398 -15.08 -21.64 3.54
C ALA A 398 -14.20 -22.85 3.17
N SER A 399 -13.59 -22.83 1.98
CA SER A 399 -12.60 -23.84 1.57
C SER A 399 -11.17 -23.49 1.99
N ASN A 400 -10.89 -22.23 2.31
CA ASN A 400 -9.58 -21.74 2.76
C ASN A 400 -9.66 -21.37 4.23
N ARG A 401 -9.88 -22.38 5.08
CA ARG A 401 -10.01 -22.18 6.52
C ARG A 401 -9.44 -23.36 7.31
N THR A 402 -9.07 -23.09 8.55
CA THR A 402 -8.72 -24.09 9.55
C THR A 402 -9.76 -24.09 10.66
N ASP A 403 -10.30 -25.27 10.97
CA ASP A 403 -11.18 -25.46 12.13
C ASP A 403 -10.31 -25.83 13.36
N LEU A 404 -10.48 -25.09 14.46
CA LEU A 404 -9.70 -25.21 15.70
C LEU A 404 -10.61 -25.60 16.87
N PRO A 405 -10.45 -26.82 17.43
CA PRO A 405 -11.29 -27.27 18.54
C PRO A 405 -11.19 -26.40 19.80
N ALA A 406 -12.26 -25.68 20.12
CA ALA A 406 -12.37 -24.87 21.33
C ALA A 406 -13.53 -25.40 22.21
N ILE A 407 -13.65 -24.87 23.43
CA ILE A 407 -14.70 -25.29 24.37
C ILE A 407 -15.44 -24.05 24.84
N GLY A 408 -16.50 -23.71 24.11
CA GLY A 408 -17.27 -22.49 24.35
C GLY A 408 -16.41 -21.24 24.54
N PRO A 409 -15.49 -20.92 23.62
CA PRO A 409 -14.67 -19.72 23.74
C PRO A 409 -15.54 -18.47 23.64
N TRP A 410 -15.32 -17.52 24.54
CA TRP A 410 -15.99 -16.21 24.48
C TRP A 410 -15.13 -15.17 23.77
N GLU A 411 -13.82 -15.19 23.98
CA GLU A 411 -12.87 -14.23 23.43
C GLU A 411 -11.70 -14.95 22.73
N VAL A 412 -11.18 -14.32 21.68
CA VAL A 412 -9.91 -14.69 21.03
C VAL A 412 -9.03 -13.44 20.85
N SER A 413 -7.73 -13.56 21.11
CA SER A 413 -6.71 -12.55 20.76
C SER A 413 -5.54 -13.19 20.01
N ALA A 414 -4.71 -12.37 19.35
CA ALA A 414 -3.55 -12.79 18.56
C ALA A 414 -2.29 -12.03 19.02
N HIS A 415 -1.26 -12.74 19.49
CA HIS A 415 -0.02 -12.14 20.03
C HIS A 415 1.19 -13.03 19.78
N ASP A 416 2.36 -12.46 19.50
CA ASP A 416 3.63 -13.20 19.43
C ASP A 416 4.17 -13.45 20.86
N LEU A 417 3.94 -14.65 21.40
CA LEU A 417 4.28 -15.00 22.78
C LEU A 417 5.69 -15.58 22.92
N ASP A 418 6.33 -16.02 21.83
CA ASP A 418 7.68 -16.61 21.88
C ASP A 418 8.75 -15.85 21.06
N GLY A 419 8.35 -14.79 20.36
CA GLY A 419 9.20 -13.88 19.61
C GLY A 419 9.66 -14.46 18.27
N ASP A 420 8.94 -15.44 17.71
CA ASP A 420 9.28 -16.08 16.44
C ASP A 420 8.72 -15.37 15.20
N GLY A 421 7.84 -14.38 15.41
CA GLY A 421 7.20 -13.58 14.38
C GLY A 421 5.90 -14.14 13.82
N TYR A 422 5.41 -15.28 14.32
CA TYR A 422 4.05 -15.77 14.08
C TYR A 422 3.18 -15.49 15.31
N LEU A 423 1.91 -15.16 15.10
CA LEU A 423 1.01 -14.85 16.21
C LEU A 423 0.41 -16.13 16.80
N GLU A 424 0.43 -16.26 18.11
CA GLU A 424 -0.36 -17.25 18.85
C GLU A 424 -1.81 -16.79 18.96
N LEU A 425 -2.75 -17.74 18.87
CA LEU A 425 -4.15 -17.48 19.19
C LEU A 425 -4.46 -17.93 20.61
N ILE A 426 -4.95 -17.02 21.44
CA ILE A 426 -5.37 -17.29 22.82
C ILE A 426 -6.89 -17.31 22.87
N TYR A 427 -7.48 -18.40 23.35
CA TYR A 427 -8.93 -18.56 23.51
C TYR A 427 -9.30 -18.68 24.98
N SER A 428 -10.19 -17.80 25.45
CA SER A 428 -10.82 -17.89 26.77
C SER A 428 -12.03 -18.81 26.71
N ASN A 429 -11.86 -20.06 27.14
CA ASN A 429 -12.90 -21.09 27.11
C ASN A 429 -13.81 -20.97 28.34
N THR A 430 -15.11 -20.73 28.11
CA THR A 430 -16.09 -20.51 29.19
C THR A 430 -16.68 -21.80 29.75
N GLY A 431 -16.77 -22.87 28.96
CA GLY A 431 -17.37 -24.12 29.44
C GLY A 431 -17.88 -25.01 28.33
N ASP A 432 -18.11 -26.28 28.67
CA ASP A 432 -18.84 -27.23 27.85
C ASP A 432 -20.28 -27.41 28.35
N ASP A 433 -21.00 -28.40 27.80
CA ASP A 433 -22.40 -28.69 28.18
C ASP A 433 -22.58 -29.16 29.64
N TYR A 434 -21.49 -29.42 30.36
CA TYR A 434 -21.46 -30.06 31.66
C TYR A 434 -20.64 -29.32 32.72
N SER A 435 -19.63 -28.55 32.30
CA SER A 435 -18.60 -28.00 33.18
C SER A 435 -18.14 -26.60 32.76
N TYR A 436 -17.91 -25.74 33.75
CA TYR A 436 -17.20 -24.47 33.63
C TYR A 436 -15.70 -24.62 33.92
N GLU A 437 -15.27 -25.73 34.53
CA GLU A 437 -13.86 -26.03 34.83
C GLU A 437 -13.11 -26.59 33.60
N VAL A 438 -13.09 -25.81 32.52
CA VAL A 438 -12.43 -26.16 31.25
C VAL A 438 -11.14 -25.37 31.07
N ASN A 439 -10.17 -25.96 30.37
CA ASN A 439 -8.91 -25.29 30.06
C ASN A 439 -9.12 -24.23 28.96
N SER A 440 -8.53 -23.06 29.12
CA SER A 440 -8.31 -22.08 28.04
C SER A 440 -7.09 -22.48 27.21
N TYR A 441 -7.05 -22.05 25.94
CA TYR A 441 -6.10 -22.57 24.96
C TYR A 441 -5.18 -21.50 24.42
N ILE A 442 -3.93 -21.87 24.18
CA ILE A 442 -2.98 -21.15 23.32
C ILE A 442 -2.68 -22.07 22.15
N TYR A 443 -2.97 -21.62 20.93
CA TYR A 443 -2.55 -22.25 19.69
C TYR A 443 -1.30 -21.55 19.18
N TRP A 444 -0.20 -22.29 19.07
CA TRP A 444 1.07 -21.77 18.61
C TRP A 444 1.07 -21.55 17.10
N GLY A 445 1.42 -20.34 16.69
CA GLY A 445 1.51 -19.90 15.31
C GLY A 445 2.67 -20.56 14.58
N SER A 446 2.58 -20.61 13.25
CA SER A 446 3.70 -21.00 12.40
C SER A 446 3.40 -20.66 10.94
N ALA A 447 4.42 -20.73 10.08
CA ALA A 447 4.25 -20.67 8.62
C ALA A 447 3.33 -21.75 8.03
N SER A 448 2.98 -22.78 8.81
CA SER A 448 2.03 -23.84 8.41
C SER A 448 0.63 -23.65 9.01
N GLY A 449 0.40 -22.50 9.65
CA GLY A 449 -0.79 -22.18 10.42
C GLY A 449 -0.85 -22.94 11.75
N TYR A 450 -2.07 -23.12 12.25
CA TYR A 450 -2.35 -23.67 13.57
C TYR A 450 -2.71 -25.15 13.54
N SER A 451 -2.39 -25.86 14.63
CA SER A 451 -2.73 -27.26 14.78
C SER A 451 -3.02 -27.65 16.23
N THR A 452 -3.79 -28.72 16.43
CA THR A 452 -4.03 -29.27 17.78
C THR A 452 -2.81 -29.92 18.42
N SER A 453 -1.77 -30.26 17.65
CA SER A 453 -0.52 -30.79 18.23
C SER A 453 0.33 -29.71 18.87
N ASP A 454 0.15 -28.47 18.43
CA ASP A 454 0.90 -27.29 18.86
C ASP A 454 -0.05 -26.39 19.65
N ARG A 455 -0.72 -26.99 20.64
CA ARG A 455 -1.65 -26.32 21.55
C ARG A 455 -1.22 -26.51 23.00
N THR A 456 -1.12 -25.41 23.74
CA THR A 456 -1.01 -25.42 25.20
C THR A 456 -2.40 -25.28 25.81
N GLU A 457 -2.68 -26.08 26.84
CA GLU A 457 -3.92 -26.01 27.60
C GLU A 457 -3.64 -25.50 29.02
N LEU A 458 -4.32 -24.43 29.41
CA LEU A 458 -4.15 -23.74 30.68
C LEU A 458 -5.42 -23.88 31.52
N PRO A 459 -5.35 -24.48 32.73
CA PRO A 459 -6.52 -24.64 33.58
C PRO A 459 -7.17 -23.32 33.97
N THR A 460 -8.42 -23.12 33.57
CA THR A 460 -9.25 -21.95 33.88
C THR A 460 -10.61 -22.37 34.43
N GLU A 461 -11.38 -21.41 34.93
CA GLU A 461 -12.67 -21.64 35.58
C GLU A 461 -13.69 -20.65 35.02
N GLY A 462 -14.38 -21.07 33.96
CA GLY A 462 -15.37 -20.26 33.27
C GLY A 462 -14.80 -18.95 32.75
N SER A 463 -13.65 -18.99 32.06
CA SER A 463 -12.95 -17.78 31.65
C SER A 463 -13.69 -17.07 30.52
N PHE A 464 -14.15 -15.84 30.76
CA PHE A 464 -14.83 -15.02 29.75
C PHE A 464 -13.87 -14.13 28.97
N ALA A 465 -12.79 -13.70 29.60
CA ALA A 465 -11.87 -12.75 29.00
C ALA A 465 -10.41 -12.98 29.44
N HIS A 466 -9.50 -12.37 28.69
CA HIS A 466 -8.08 -12.39 28.98
C HIS A 466 -7.38 -11.08 28.62
N ALA A 467 -6.18 -10.89 29.15
CA ALA A 467 -5.25 -9.83 28.78
C ALA A 467 -3.88 -10.43 28.50
N VAL A 468 -3.15 -9.82 27.56
CA VAL A 468 -1.81 -10.25 27.16
C VAL A 468 -0.89 -9.03 27.15
N GLU A 469 0.16 -9.05 27.98
CA GLU A 469 1.06 -7.90 28.18
C GLU A 469 2.36 -8.36 28.85
N ASP A 470 3.48 -7.66 28.64
CA ASP A 470 4.74 -7.91 29.37
C ASP A 470 4.64 -7.35 30.81
N LEU A 471 4.33 -8.22 31.78
CA LEU A 471 4.00 -7.80 33.14
C LEU A 471 5.23 -7.70 34.06
N ASP A 472 6.36 -8.31 33.68
CA ASP A 472 7.61 -8.24 34.46
C ASP A 472 8.79 -7.55 33.75
N GLY A 473 8.58 -7.09 32.51
CA GLY A 473 9.53 -6.31 31.73
C GLY A 473 10.66 -7.15 31.13
N ASP A 474 10.45 -8.45 30.95
CA ASP A 474 11.45 -9.35 30.38
C ASP A 474 11.42 -9.43 28.84
N GLY A 475 10.43 -8.78 28.22
CA GLY A 475 10.21 -8.72 26.77
C GLY A 475 9.38 -9.88 26.22
N LEU A 476 8.82 -10.74 27.07
CA LEU A 476 7.90 -11.81 26.69
C LEU A 476 6.55 -11.57 27.36
N PRO A 477 5.45 -11.46 26.60
CA PRO A 477 4.16 -11.17 27.19
C PRO A 477 3.60 -12.36 27.99
N GLU A 478 2.98 -12.03 29.12
CA GLU A 478 2.18 -12.91 29.98
C GLU A 478 0.74 -13.05 29.50
N VAL A 479 0.06 -14.08 29.98
CA VAL A 479 -1.39 -14.25 29.76
C VAL A 479 -2.14 -14.24 31.08
N VAL A 480 -3.15 -13.38 31.17
CA VAL A 480 -4.03 -13.24 32.35
C VAL A 480 -5.44 -13.63 31.99
N PHE A 481 -6.05 -14.54 32.76
CA PHE A 481 -7.45 -14.98 32.55
C PHE A 481 -8.36 -14.47 33.67
N ALA A 482 -9.51 -13.89 33.27
CA ALA A 482 -10.60 -13.51 34.15
C ALA A 482 -11.56 -14.70 34.35
N ASN A 483 -11.45 -15.35 35.50
CA ASN A 483 -12.29 -16.51 35.81
C ASN A 483 -13.62 -16.07 36.45
N TYR A 484 -14.73 -16.58 35.91
CA TYR A 484 -16.07 -16.16 36.30
C TYR A 484 -16.74 -17.10 37.31
N THR A 485 -16.72 -18.42 37.06
CA THR A 485 -17.41 -19.39 37.90
C THR A 485 -16.90 -20.81 37.71
N ASP A 486 -17.13 -21.67 38.71
CA ASP A 486 -16.83 -23.10 38.68
C ASP A 486 -18.09 -23.98 38.56
N ASP A 487 -17.92 -25.30 38.54
CA ASP A 487 -19.02 -26.28 38.49
C ASP A 487 -19.94 -26.24 39.73
N ALA A 488 -19.46 -25.67 40.84
CA ALA A 488 -20.24 -25.49 42.05
C ALA A 488 -21.05 -24.18 42.04
N ALA A 489 -20.94 -23.38 40.97
CA ALA A 489 -21.42 -22.00 40.90
C ALA A 489 -20.87 -21.15 42.05
N ASP A 490 -19.61 -21.39 42.44
CA ASP A 490 -18.82 -20.45 43.20
C ASP A 490 -18.41 -19.30 42.28
N PHE A 491 -18.45 -18.10 42.83
CA PHE A 491 -18.02 -16.88 42.15
C PHE A 491 -16.88 -16.21 42.90
N ALA A 492 -16.54 -16.66 44.12
CA ALA A 492 -15.45 -16.12 44.93
C ALA A 492 -14.16 -16.94 44.69
N LEU A 493 -13.67 -16.87 43.46
CA LEU A 493 -12.51 -17.62 42.97
C LEU A 493 -11.40 -16.70 42.45
N ASP A 494 -10.23 -17.29 42.23
CA ASP A 494 -9.05 -16.56 41.80
C ASP A 494 -9.00 -16.44 40.27
N SER A 495 -8.61 -15.27 39.77
CA SER A 495 -8.18 -15.08 38.39
C SER A 495 -6.69 -15.40 38.26
N TYR A 496 -6.24 -15.78 37.07
CA TYR A 496 -4.94 -16.44 36.89
C TYR A 496 -4.01 -15.63 36.01
N VAL A 497 -2.80 -15.36 36.51
CA VAL A 497 -1.67 -14.82 35.74
C VAL A 497 -0.73 -15.97 35.43
N TYR A 498 -0.54 -16.30 34.15
CA TYR A 498 0.41 -17.29 33.67
C TYR A 498 1.67 -16.60 33.18
N TRP A 499 2.77 -16.77 33.93
CA TRP A 499 4.09 -16.20 33.62
C TRP A 499 4.73 -16.91 32.43
N ASN A 500 5.20 -16.13 31.46
CA ASN A 500 5.86 -16.66 30.27
C ASN A 500 7.28 -17.11 30.63
N GLN A 501 7.60 -18.39 30.45
CA GLN A 501 8.93 -18.94 30.77
C GLN A 501 9.76 -19.22 29.51
N GLY A 502 9.81 -18.25 28.60
CA GLY A 502 10.50 -18.38 27.31
C GLY A 502 9.70 -19.20 26.29
N GLY A 503 8.45 -18.77 26.02
CA GLY A 503 7.51 -19.47 25.13
C GLY A 503 6.84 -20.68 25.79
N SER A 504 6.72 -20.69 27.12
CA SER A 504 6.18 -21.83 27.86
C SER A 504 5.38 -21.41 29.08
N PHE A 505 4.13 -21.87 29.15
CA PHE A 505 3.20 -21.56 30.22
C PHE A 505 2.85 -22.82 31.04
N SER A 506 2.73 -22.68 32.36
CA SER A 506 2.39 -23.81 33.24
C SER A 506 1.78 -23.38 34.57
N VAL A 507 1.04 -24.28 35.21
CA VAL A 507 0.48 -24.05 36.56
C VAL A 507 1.56 -23.81 37.62
N SER A 508 2.78 -24.34 37.42
CA SER A 508 3.90 -24.06 38.34
C SER A 508 4.42 -22.62 38.26
N ALA A 509 4.13 -21.93 37.16
CA ALA A 509 4.50 -20.56 36.88
C ALA A 509 3.24 -19.67 36.86
N ARG A 510 2.29 -19.92 37.76
CA ARG A 510 1.03 -19.19 37.84
C ARG A 510 0.92 -18.41 39.13
N THR A 511 0.36 -17.20 39.07
CA THR A 511 -0.07 -16.42 40.23
C THR A 511 -1.58 -16.35 40.29
N ASP A 512 -2.13 -16.62 41.47
CA ASP A 512 -3.57 -16.67 41.72
C ASP A 512 -3.98 -15.36 42.42
N LEU A 513 -4.88 -14.61 41.80
CA LEU A 513 -5.35 -13.31 42.26
C LEU A 513 -6.82 -13.37 42.66
N PRO A 514 -7.17 -13.13 43.94
CA PRO A 514 -8.57 -13.17 44.39
C PRO A 514 -9.48 -12.21 43.64
N THR A 515 -10.49 -12.75 42.98
CA THR A 515 -11.51 -12.01 42.24
C THR A 515 -12.91 -12.44 42.68
N THR A 516 -13.95 -11.84 42.10
CA THR A 516 -15.33 -12.26 42.39
C THR A 516 -16.19 -12.16 41.13
N GLY A 517 -16.39 -13.30 40.47
CA GLY A 517 -17.07 -13.39 39.18
C GLY A 517 -16.49 -12.38 38.21
N ALA A 518 -15.18 -12.44 38.01
CA ALA A 518 -14.49 -11.55 37.08
C ALA A 518 -14.98 -11.87 35.66
N TYR A 519 -15.51 -10.87 34.99
CA TYR A 519 -16.09 -11.01 33.67
C TYR A 519 -15.16 -10.48 32.58
N PHE A 520 -14.38 -9.44 32.90
CA PHE A 520 -13.33 -8.87 32.05
C PHE A 520 -12.06 -8.62 32.85
N VAL A 521 -10.92 -8.61 32.14
CA VAL A 521 -9.63 -8.14 32.63
C VAL A 521 -8.99 -7.22 31.59
N ARG A 522 -8.32 -6.15 32.04
CA ARG A 522 -7.46 -5.29 31.23
C ARG A 522 -6.10 -5.13 31.90
N ALA A 523 -5.04 -5.08 31.10
CA ALA A 523 -3.71 -4.70 31.55
C ALA A 523 -3.40 -3.28 31.06
N ALA A 524 -2.84 -2.41 31.92
CA ALA A 524 -2.42 -1.06 31.56
C ALA A 524 -1.44 -0.52 32.60
N ASP A 525 -0.40 0.21 32.18
CA ASP A 525 0.50 0.94 33.09
C ASP A 525 -0.17 2.23 33.57
N LEU A 526 -0.75 2.21 34.77
CA LEU A 526 -1.57 3.28 35.31
C LEU A 526 -0.76 4.36 36.05
N ASP A 527 0.45 4.04 36.50
CA ASP A 527 1.33 4.98 37.22
C ASP A 527 2.66 5.29 36.53
N ALA A 528 2.81 4.83 35.28
CA ALA A 528 3.95 5.06 34.40
C ALA A 528 5.27 4.50 34.99
N ASP A 529 5.21 3.37 35.70
CA ASP A 529 6.37 2.70 36.28
C ASP A 529 6.94 1.55 35.42
N SER A 530 6.32 1.30 34.26
CA SER A 530 6.61 0.21 33.32
C SER A 530 6.26 -1.20 33.81
N TYR A 531 5.45 -1.34 34.86
CA TYR A 531 4.86 -2.61 35.29
C TYR A 531 3.33 -2.51 35.26
N PRO A 532 2.68 -3.00 34.20
CA PRO A 532 1.24 -2.84 34.03
C PRO A 532 0.40 -3.37 35.20
N GLU A 533 -0.62 -2.60 35.58
CA GLU A 533 -1.69 -2.99 36.49
C GLU A 533 -2.67 -3.95 35.82
N LEU A 534 -3.36 -4.75 36.64
CA LEU A 534 -4.47 -5.59 36.18
C LEU A 534 -5.79 -5.08 36.76
N LEU A 535 -6.72 -4.72 35.87
CA LEU A 535 -8.06 -4.25 36.19
C LEU A 535 -9.07 -5.38 35.96
N PHE A 536 -9.63 -5.93 37.04
CA PHE A 536 -10.65 -6.98 36.96
C PHE A 536 -12.04 -6.41 37.19
N ALA A 537 -12.91 -6.56 36.19
CA ALA A 537 -14.33 -6.23 36.28
C ALA A 537 -15.08 -7.34 37.01
N ASN A 538 -15.21 -7.19 38.32
CA ASN A 538 -15.95 -8.14 39.15
C ASN A 538 -17.45 -7.90 38.98
N TYR A 539 -18.12 -8.81 38.27
CA TYR A 539 -19.48 -8.61 37.80
C TYR A 539 -20.54 -9.15 38.79
N TYR A 540 -20.34 -10.36 39.31
CA TYR A 540 -21.35 -11.06 40.10
C TYR A 540 -20.75 -11.96 41.17
N SER A 541 -21.34 -11.93 42.36
CA SER A 541 -20.89 -12.71 43.53
C SER A 541 -21.72 -13.97 43.81
N GLY A 542 -22.56 -14.39 42.86
CA GLY A 542 -23.56 -15.43 43.10
C GLY A 542 -24.84 -14.92 43.78
N THR A 543 -24.83 -13.71 44.35
CA THR A 543 -26.01 -13.11 45.01
C THR A 543 -26.18 -11.60 44.81
N SER A 544 -25.14 -10.89 44.37
CA SER A 544 -25.11 -9.43 44.22
C SER A 544 -24.30 -9.05 42.99
N PHE A 545 -24.78 -8.04 42.25
CA PHE A 545 -24.09 -7.36 41.15
C PHE A 545 -23.32 -6.12 41.65
N SER A 546 -23.57 -5.69 42.90
CA SER A 546 -22.84 -4.60 43.56
C SER A 546 -21.53 -5.13 44.15
N VAL A 547 -20.64 -5.59 43.28
CA VAL A 547 -19.35 -6.19 43.63
C VAL A 547 -18.23 -5.20 43.35
N GLN A 548 -17.27 -5.11 44.26
CA GLN A 548 -16.12 -4.22 44.06
C GLN A 548 -15.20 -4.79 43.00
N SER A 549 -14.91 -4.03 41.95
CA SER A 549 -13.87 -4.35 40.97
C SER A 549 -12.49 -4.11 41.56
N ALA A 550 -11.48 -4.83 41.06
CA ALA A 550 -10.15 -4.85 41.65
C ALA A 550 -9.11 -4.29 40.67
N VAL A 551 -8.22 -3.44 41.18
CA VAL A 551 -7.03 -2.96 40.48
C VAL A 551 -5.83 -3.52 41.21
N TYR A 552 -5.11 -4.46 40.60
CA TYR A 552 -3.89 -5.02 41.16
C TYR A 552 -2.68 -4.25 40.61
N TRP A 553 -1.92 -3.66 41.52
CA TRP A 553 -0.73 -2.86 41.21
C TRP A 553 0.45 -3.74 40.83
N GLY A 554 0.96 -3.52 39.62
CA GLY A 554 2.12 -4.19 39.04
C GLY A 554 3.40 -3.85 39.80
N SER A 555 4.42 -4.68 39.62
CA SER A 555 5.77 -4.38 40.10
C SER A 555 6.79 -5.34 39.50
N ALA A 556 8.08 -4.99 39.61
CA ALA A 556 9.21 -5.90 39.34
C ALA A 556 9.20 -7.25 40.10
N THR A 557 8.31 -7.43 41.07
CA THR A 557 8.14 -8.69 41.82
C THR A 557 6.81 -9.38 41.52
N GLY A 558 6.09 -8.92 40.50
CA GLY A 558 4.74 -9.33 40.16
C GLY A 558 3.69 -8.76 41.11
N PHE A 559 2.57 -9.47 41.21
CA PHE A 559 1.36 -9.01 41.90
C PHE A 559 1.26 -9.54 43.34
N SER A 560 0.55 -8.81 44.19
CA SER A 560 0.20 -9.30 45.52
C SER A 560 -1.22 -8.92 45.95
N VAL A 561 -1.84 -9.80 46.73
CA VAL A 561 -3.17 -9.58 47.32
C VAL A 561 -3.22 -8.31 48.18
N GLN A 562 -2.10 -7.86 48.75
CA GLN A 562 -2.07 -6.66 49.60
C GLN A 562 -1.92 -5.36 48.80
N ASN A 563 -1.45 -5.43 47.55
CA ASN A 563 -1.18 -4.28 46.70
C ASN A 563 -2.29 -4.15 45.66
N ARG A 564 -3.50 -3.81 46.12
CA ARG A 564 -4.66 -3.64 45.25
C ARG A 564 -5.63 -2.58 45.77
N ASP A 565 -6.28 -1.90 44.86
CA ASP A 565 -7.45 -1.08 45.14
C ASP A 565 -8.74 -1.85 44.85
N LEU A 566 -9.78 -1.54 45.62
CA LEU A 566 -11.11 -2.09 45.45
C LEU A 566 -12.09 -0.95 45.24
N LEU A 567 -12.70 -0.91 44.06
CA LEU A 567 -13.54 0.20 43.59
C LEU A 567 -15.00 -0.23 43.58
N SER A 568 -15.89 0.61 44.09
CA SER A 568 -17.31 0.28 44.20
C SER A 568 -18.01 0.39 42.85
N THR A 569 -18.17 -0.76 42.19
CA THR A 569 -18.83 -0.93 40.89
C THR A 569 -20.13 -1.72 41.01
N LYS A 570 -20.97 -1.68 39.95
CA LYS A 570 -22.26 -2.38 39.86
C LYS A 570 -22.43 -3.02 38.48
N GLY A 571 -22.42 -4.35 38.43
CA GLY A 571 -22.48 -5.10 37.17
C GLY A 571 -21.41 -4.58 36.22
N ALA A 572 -20.16 -4.58 36.71
CA ALA A 572 -19.02 -4.00 36.02
C ALA A 572 -18.71 -4.75 34.72
N PHE A 573 -18.45 -4.01 33.66
CA PHE A 573 -18.01 -4.53 32.36
C PHE A 573 -16.58 -4.05 32.04
N GLU A 574 -16.09 -4.32 30.83
CA GLU A 574 -14.75 -3.94 30.38
C GLU A 574 -14.48 -2.44 30.59
N PRO A 575 -13.45 -2.06 31.37
CA PRO A 575 -13.08 -0.66 31.55
C PRO A 575 -12.19 -0.14 30.41
N ALA A 576 -12.16 1.18 30.23
CA ALA A 576 -11.14 1.88 29.45
C ALA A 576 -10.23 2.70 30.38
N THR A 577 -9.04 3.04 29.88
CA THR A 577 -8.03 3.81 30.63
C THR A 577 -7.47 4.93 29.76
N ALA A 578 -7.38 6.13 30.32
CA ALA A 578 -6.78 7.31 29.68
C ALA A 578 -6.39 8.33 30.75
N ASP A 579 -5.30 9.09 30.57
CA ASP A 579 -4.98 10.26 31.41
C ASP A 579 -5.87 11.43 30.97
N LEU A 580 -7.07 11.52 31.58
CA LEU A 580 -8.10 12.46 31.17
C LEU A 580 -7.84 13.86 31.75
N ASP A 581 -7.19 13.98 32.91
CA ASP A 581 -6.91 15.28 33.53
C ASP A 581 -5.47 15.81 33.33
N GLY A 582 -4.62 15.03 32.64
CA GLY A 582 -3.26 15.39 32.25
C GLY A 582 -2.29 15.44 33.43
N ASP A 583 -2.56 14.69 34.50
CA ASP A 583 -1.71 14.66 35.69
C ASP A 583 -0.55 13.64 35.62
N GLY A 584 -0.52 12.85 34.54
CA GLY A 584 0.48 11.83 34.27
C GLY A 584 0.16 10.46 34.86
N TYR A 585 -1.02 10.28 35.45
CA TYR A 585 -1.58 8.99 35.86
C TYR A 585 -2.76 8.64 34.98
N GLN A 586 -2.91 7.37 34.63
CA GLN A 586 -4.10 6.94 33.88
C GLN A 586 -5.33 6.96 34.79
N ASP A 587 -6.44 7.46 34.27
CA ASP A 587 -7.77 7.34 34.87
C ASP A 587 -8.47 6.08 34.38
N ILE A 588 -9.43 5.59 35.16
CA ILE A 588 -10.23 4.41 34.78
C ILE A 588 -11.67 4.84 34.51
N VAL A 589 -12.14 4.59 33.30
CA VAL A 589 -13.55 4.74 32.96
C VAL A 589 -14.24 3.38 33.02
N TRP A 590 -15.17 3.21 33.94
CA TRP A 590 -15.83 1.93 34.21
C TRP A 590 -17.31 1.95 33.81
N PRO A 591 -17.74 1.14 32.82
CA PRO A 591 -19.14 0.98 32.49
C PRO A 591 -19.83 0.08 33.52
N GLN A 592 -21.07 0.44 33.85
CA GLN A 592 -21.87 -0.25 34.87
C GLN A 592 -23.23 -0.62 34.31
N ALA A 593 -23.57 -1.91 34.33
CA ALA A 593 -24.78 -2.40 33.69
C ALA A 593 -26.03 -2.28 34.59
N HIS A 594 -25.95 -2.72 35.85
CA HIS A 594 -27.09 -2.68 36.77
C HIS A 594 -26.72 -2.99 38.23
N ASP A 595 -27.64 -2.67 39.14
CA ASP A 595 -27.55 -3.01 40.56
C ASP A 595 -28.31 -4.30 40.94
N ASP A 596 -28.26 -4.65 42.23
CA ASP A 596 -28.91 -5.86 42.79
C ASP A 596 -30.44 -5.89 42.63
N ASN A 597 -31.08 -4.73 42.43
CA ASN A 597 -32.51 -4.64 42.18
C ASN A 597 -32.84 -4.77 40.69
N ARG A 598 -31.83 -5.01 39.84
CA ARG A 598 -31.93 -4.92 38.38
C ARG A 598 -32.43 -3.54 37.95
N ASN A 599 -32.00 -2.50 38.66
CA ASN A 599 -32.10 -1.15 38.15
C ASN A 599 -30.99 -0.96 37.11
N TYR A 600 -31.37 -0.73 35.87
CA TYR A 600 -30.47 -0.53 34.75
C TYR A 600 -30.09 0.94 34.54
N ALA A 601 -30.76 1.88 35.21
CA ALA A 601 -30.34 3.28 35.26
C ALA A 601 -29.33 3.45 36.41
N VAL A 602 -28.10 3.02 36.16
CA VAL A 602 -26.97 3.14 37.07
C VAL A 602 -25.86 3.90 36.38
N ASP A 603 -25.30 4.89 37.08
CA ASP A 603 -24.24 5.72 36.53
C ASP A 603 -22.97 4.87 36.31
N SER A 604 -22.37 5.03 35.14
CA SER A 604 -20.95 4.68 34.90
C SER A 604 -20.06 5.66 35.67
N ALA A 605 -18.77 5.36 35.83
CA ALA A 605 -17.89 6.22 36.61
C ALA A 605 -16.50 6.37 36.00
N ILE A 606 -15.95 7.59 36.08
CA ILE A 606 -14.53 7.87 35.95
C ILE A 606 -13.93 7.81 37.36
N PHE A 607 -12.96 6.93 37.58
CA PHE A 607 -12.13 6.91 38.78
C PHE A 607 -10.82 7.60 38.47
N TRP A 608 -10.58 8.72 39.16
CA TRP A 608 -9.42 9.57 38.92
C TRP A 608 -8.17 8.94 39.54
N GLY A 609 -7.18 8.71 38.69
CA GLY A 609 -5.85 8.20 39.02
C GLY A 609 -5.05 9.18 39.86
N GLY A 610 -3.84 8.76 40.22
CA GLY A 610 -2.93 9.60 40.97
C GLY A 610 -1.97 8.81 41.86
N ALA A 611 -0.97 9.50 42.40
CA ALA A 611 0.08 8.92 43.24
C ALA A 611 -0.40 8.15 44.51
N SER A 612 -1.68 8.24 44.87
CA SER A 612 -2.29 7.52 46.00
C SER A 612 -3.15 6.33 45.58
N GLY A 613 -3.16 6.00 44.30
CA GLY A 613 -4.05 5.01 43.69
C GLY A 613 -5.50 5.51 43.58
N PHE A 614 -6.41 4.57 43.39
CA PHE A 614 -7.82 4.85 43.10
C PHE A 614 -8.68 4.82 44.36
N SER A 615 -9.76 5.61 44.38
CA SER A 615 -10.72 5.56 45.49
C SER A 615 -12.13 5.99 45.09
N ASP A 616 -13.13 5.46 45.80
CA ASP A 616 -14.53 5.88 45.63
C ASP A 616 -14.78 7.36 45.95
N SER A 617 -13.87 8.02 46.67
CA SER A 617 -13.98 9.45 46.97
C SER A 617 -13.45 10.35 45.86
N ASN A 618 -12.65 9.80 44.93
CA ASN A 618 -12.05 10.51 43.80
C ASN A 618 -12.65 9.97 42.50
N ARG A 619 -13.95 10.23 42.29
CA ARG A 619 -14.67 9.73 41.11
C ARG A 619 -15.69 10.74 40.59
N THR A 620 -15.97 10.66 39.29
CA THR A 620 -17.06 11.37 38.61
C THR A 620 -18.06 10.35 38.11
N ASP A 621 -19.33 10.48 38.48
CA ASP A 621 -20.41 9.63 38.01
C ASP A 621 -21.03 10.24 36.73
N LEU A 622 -21.21 9.41 35.69
CA LEU A 622 -21.78 9.76 34.39
C LEU A 622 -23.08 8.97 34.17
N GLY A 623 -24.17 9.67 33.87
CA GLY A 623 -25.49 9.09 33.75
C GLY A 623 -25.62 8.17 32.54
N THR A 624 -25.65 6.86 32.77
CA THR A 624 -25.80 5.83 31.75
C THR A 624 -26.93 4.86 32.09
N SER A 625 -27.32 4.04 31.13
CA SER A 625 -28.27 2.95 31.33
C SER A 625 -27.81 1.63 30.71
N GLY A 626 -27.50 0.65 31.55
CA GLY A 626 -27.13 -0.68 31.06
C GLY A 626 -25.84 -0.67 30.26
N ALA A 627 -24.85 0.15 30.64
CA ALA A 627 -23.60 0.27 29.91
C ALA A 627 -22.79 -1.03 30.00
N HIS A 628 -22.41 -1.57 28.84
CA HIS A 628 -21.64 -2.81 28.72
C HIS A 628 -20.23 -2.60 28.17
N GLY A 629 -19.93 -1.43 27.61
CA GLY A 629 -18.62 -1.13 27.07
C GLY A 629 -18.38 0.37 27.02
N VAL A 630 -17.11 0.74 26.90
CA VAL A 630 -16.69 2.14 26.87
C VAL A 630 -15.45 2.30 26.02
N ALA A 631 -15.43 3.35 25.20
CA ALA A 631 -14.23 3.84 24.53
C ALA A 631 -13.91 5.25 25.02
N VAL A 632 -12.63 5.62 24.92
CA VAL A 632 -12.12 6.95 25.23
C VAL A 632 -11.27 7.41 24.07
N TRP A 633 -11.59 8.57 23.49
CA TRP A 633 -10.89 9.10 22.31
C TRP A 633 -11.12 10.61 22.18
N ASP A 634 -10.11 11.37 21.76
CA ASP A 634 -10.27 12.80 21.43
C ASP A 634 -10.86 12.95 20.02
N LEU A 635 -12.18 13.05 19.93
CA LEU A 635 -12.95 13.03 18.69
C LEU A 635 -12.99 14.39 17.99
N ASP A 636 -12.76 15.49 18.70
CA ASP A 636 -12.76 16.85 18.14
C ASP A 636 -11.40 17.57 18.17
N HIS A 637 -10.36 16.87 18.60
CA HIS A 637 -8.97 17.30 18.64
C HIS A 637 -8.77 18.57 19.48
N ASP A 638 -9.43 18.64 20.64
CA ASP A 638 -9.34 19.76 21.59
C ASP A 638 -8.41 19.48 22.80
N ASP A 639 -7.70 18.35 22.78
CA ASP A 639 -6.87 17.78 23.84
C ASP A 639 -7.66 17.27 25.06
N TYR A 640 -9.00 17.15 24.97
CA TYR A 640 -9.85 16.53 26.00
C TYR A 640 -10.65 15.36 25.43
N ALA A 641 -10.21 14.14 25.72
CA ALA A 641 -10.87 12.95 25.18
C ALA A 641 -12.36 12.82 25.57
N GLU A 642 -13.19 12.44 24.60
CA GLU A 642 -14.57 12.02 24.78
C GLU A 642 -14.65 10.66 25.46
N VAL A 643 -15.74 10.46 26.20
CA VAL A 643 -16.10 9.15 26.74
C VAL A 643 -17.36 8.63 26.04
N ILE A 644 -17.24 7.48 25.38
CA ILE A 644 -18.31 6.89 24.56
C ILE A 644 -18.78 5.58 25.20
N PHE A 645 -20.03 5.50 25.65
CA PHE A 645 -20.60 4.29 26.26
C PHE A 645 -21.52 3.53 25.31
N ALA A 646 -21.32 2.22 25.22
CA ALA A 646 -22.29 1.30 24.64
C ALA A 646 -23.38 0.95 25.66
N GLU A 647 -24.56 1.53 25.48
CA GLU A 647 -25.71 1.33 26.38
C GLU A 647 -26.62 0.21 25.87
N TYR A 648 -26.52 -0.97 26.47
CA TYR A 648 -27.14 -2.20 25.97
C TYR A 648 -28.62 -2.34 26.36
N TYR A 649 -28.95 -2.12 27.64
CA TYR A 649 -30.27 -2.51 28.16
C TYR A 649 -30.79 -1.64 29.31
N ASP A 650 -31.95 -1.02 29.12
CA ASP A 650 -32.73 -0.25 30.12
C ASP A 650 -33.86 -1.04 30.78
N GLY A 651 -34.08 -2.29 30.38
CA GLY A 651 -35.33 -3.00 30.62
C GLY A 651 -36.16 -3.24 29.36
N SER A 652 -35.81 -2.61 28.22
CA SER A 652 -36.55 -2.75 26.96
C SER A 652 -35.69 -2.81 25.68
N TYR A 653 -34.37 -2.60 25.78
CA TYR A 653 -33.44 -2.48 24.63
C TYR A 653 -33.75 -1.27 23.73
N ALA A 654 -34.31 -0.21 24.32
CA ALA A 654 -34.62 1.03 23.62
C ALA A 654 -33.58 2.14 23.88
N ASN A 655 -32.43 1.77 24.45
CA ASN A 655 -31.37 2.70 24.81
C ASN A 655 -30.67 3.30 23.62
N ARG A 656 -30.17 4.51 23.85
CA ARG A 656 -29.29 5.25 22.99
C ARG A 656 -27.95 5.36 23.70
N SER A 657 -26.88 5.04 22.99
CA SER A 657 -25.51 5.14 23.52
C SER A 657 -25.17 6.59 23.88
N GLY A 658 -24.46 6.78 24.99
CA GLY A 658 -24.06 8.09 25.47
C GLY A 658 -22.67 8.49 24.95
N LEU A 659 -22.55 9.69 24.40
CA LEU A 659 -21.30 10.36 24.06
C LEU A 659 -21.12 11.55 25.00
N PHE A 660 -20.06 11.55 25.82
CA PHE A 660 -19.77 12.62 26.77
C PHE A 660 -18.56 13.41 26.29
N TRP A 661 -18.78 14.68 25.94
CA TRP A 661 -17.74 15.58 25.45
C TRP A 661 -16.77 15.97 26.57
N GLY A 662 -15.47 15.83 26.28
CA GLY A 662 -14.39 16.29 27.11
C GLY A 662 -14.35 17.81 27.15
N SER A 663 -13.81 18.36 28.23
CA SER A 663 -13.49 19.78 28.28
C SER A 663 -12.58 20.11 29.46
N ALA A 664 -12.05 21.33 29.48
CA ALA A 664 -11.39 21.91 30.64
C ALA A 664 -12.24 21.98 31.94
N GLN A 665 -13.56 21.72 31.88
CA GLN A 665 -14.43 21.63 33.06
C GLN A 665 -14.67 20.18 33.52
N GLY A 666 -14.12 19.20 32.80
CA GLY A 666 -14.36 17.77 32.95
C GLY A 666 -15.62 17.30 32.24
N TRP A 667 -16.03 16.07 32.56
CA TRP A 667 -17.15 15.35 31.94
C TRP A 667 -18.42 15.50 32.78
N SER A 668 -19.56 15.71 32.12
CA SER A 668 -20.85 15.85 32.80
C SER A 668 -22.04 15.48 31.92
N ASP A 669 -23.16 15.14 32.56
CA ASP A 669 -24.44 14.88 31.86
C ASP A 669 -24.98 16.08 31.05
N ASN A 670 -24.48 17.30 31.28
CA ASN A 670 -24.92 18.48 30.51
C ASN A 670 -24.28 18.54 29.12
N ASP A 671 -23.14 17.87 28.95
CA ASP A 671 -22.31 17.84 27.74
C ASP A 671 -22.37 16.43 27.13
N ARG A 672 -23.57 15.82 27.19
CA ARG A 672 -23.86 14.48 26.71
C ARG A 672 -24.74 14.53 25.47
N ASP A 673 -24.29 13.88 24.41
CA ASP A 673 -25.10 13.51 23.25
C ASP A 673 -25.61 12.07 23.36
N GLU A 674 -26.72 11.81 22.68
CA GLU A 674 -27.31 10.49 22.57
C GLU A 674 -27.23 10.02 21.11
N LEU A 675 -26.52 8.92 20.90
CA LEU A 675 -26.38 8.28 19.61
C LEU A 675 -27.49 7.24 19.45
N GLY A 676 -28.21 7.26 18.33
CA GLY A 676 -29.37 6.40 18.05
C GLY A 676 -29.03 4.93 17.79
N THR A 677 -28.28 4.29 18.69
CA THR A 677 -27.93 2.87 18.67
C THR A 677 -29.10 2.01 19.15
N THR A 678 -28.96 0.68 19.06
CA THR A 678 -29.97 -0.26 19.56
C THR A 678 -29.31 -1.53 20.06
N GLY A 679 -29.34 -1.75 21.38
CA GLY A 679 -28.72 -2.93 22.00
C GLY A 679 -27.22 -3.03 21.71
N ALA A 680 -26.50 -1.92 21.86
CA ALA A 680 -25.05 -1.90 21.74
C ALA A 680 -24.43 -2.76 22.85
N TYR A 681 -23.88 -3.93 22.49
CA TYR A 681 -23.54 -4.97 23.46
C TYR A 681 -22.13 -4.86 24.04
N ILE A 682 -21.17 -4.39 23.25
CA ILE A 682 -19.77 -4.30 23.65
C ILE A 682 -19.21 -2.90 23.39
N THR A 683 -17.98 -2.67 23.86
CA THR A 683 -17.16 -1.48 23.59
C THR A 683 -17.33 -1.00 22.15
N PRO A 684 -17.71 0.27 21.96
CA PRO A 684 -17.78 0.83 20.60
C PRO A 684 -16.38 0.85 20.00
N LEU A 685 -16.28 0.51 18.73
CA LEU A 685 -15.03 0.61 17.99
C LEU A 685 -14.90 2.05 17.48
N VAL A 686 -13.80 2.70 17.85
CA VAL A 686 -13.38 3.98 17.26
C VAL A 686 -12.44 3.65 16.11
N VAL A 687 -12.67 4.24 14.95
CA VAL A 687 -11.87 4.03 13.73
C VAL A 687 -11.37 5.40 13.28
N GLY A 688 -10.08 5.66 13.48
CA GLY A 688 -9.44 6.93 13.17
C GLY A 688 -8.07 6.97 13.83
N GLU A 689 -7.13 7.68 13.19
CA GLU A 689 -5.68 7.78 13.49
C GLU A 689 -4.96 6.51 13.99
#